data_AF-A0AAV0NZ06-F1
#
_entry.id   AF-A0AAV0NZ06-F1
#
_cell.length_a   1.000
_cell.length_b   1.000
_cell.length_c   1.000
_cell.angle_alpha   90.00
_cell.angle_beta   90.00
_cell.angle_gamma   90.00
#
_symmetry.space_group_name_H-M   'P 1'
#
loop_
_entity.id
_entity.type
_entity.pdbx_description
1 polymer ?
#
loop_
_entity_poly.entity_id
_entity_poly.type
_entity_poly.pdbx_seq_one_letter_code
_entity_poly.pdbx_strand_id
1 'polypeptide(L)'
;MSTQQGVKLQIESDHVVLDNGMLKLTISKPQGMVTGIQYNGVTNLLESRNDEIDRGYWDLVWSKTGSTLIVCRISGTSFSVIVENEEQVEVSFKRTWDPSLEGQLPSLIIDKRFIMLKNSSGFYSYGIFEHLAEWSPFNLPQVRIVFKLSKDKFHYMAVSDNRQRFMPLPDDRSEKRSKPLAYPEAVLLVNPVEPEFKGEVDDKYQYSCENKDLKVHGWICSDPTVGFWQITPSNEFRTGGLVKQNLTSHVGPINLAMFLSAHYAGDEMVLKLKPGEPWKKVLGPVFMHLNTTTDGRDPLSLWEDAKRQMAVEVQSWPYSFPASEDFPKAEQRGRISGRFLVHDWCVSETSIPGNGGYVGLAPPGEVGSWQTDGKGYQFWTQADEQGLFSIANVRPGDYNLYAYIPGFLGDYKFGSSVTIAPGSSMDMGDVVYEPPRHGPTLWEMGYPDRTASGFYVPDVDPKYINKLYVNHPDSRFRQYGLWDRYTELYPDKDVVYTVGKSDWAKDWFYAHIPRRTKEGEYVPTTWQIKFYVDSVGNTSSSNVGDYLLRVAVATAHVAELQVRINNQDMSSSPLFSTGVIGHDNTIGRHGIHGLYRLYEVLVPAALLSKGENIFYFTQTQIEGPFQGIMYDYIRLEAPPSSPHCLSLA
;
A
#
# COMPACT_ATOMS: atom_id res chain seq x y z
N MET A 1 -14.88 -28.67 -34.34
CA MET A 1 -14.43 -27.28 -34.52
C MET A 1 -15.63 -26.39 -34.27
N SER A 2 -15.73 -25.80 -33.08
CA SER A 2 -16.81 -24.84 -32.78
C SER A 2 -16.53 -23.56 -33.56
N THR A 3 -17.48 -23.12 -34.39
CA THR A 3 -17.44 -21.80 -35.04
C THR A 3 -17.34 -20.75 -33.94
N GLN A 4 -16.17 -20.12 -33.79
CA GLN A 4 -15.94 -19.09 -32.78
C GLN A 4 -16.91 -17.93 -33.01
N GLN A 5 -17.81 -17.73 -32.06
CA GLN A 5 -18.79 -16.66 -32.08
C GLN A 5 -18.10 -15.33 -31.75
N GLY A 6 -18.36 -14.27 -32.51
CA GLY A 6 -17.92 -12.92 -32.15
C GLY A 6 -18.60 -12.42 -30.87
N VAL A 7 -18.07 -11.33 -30.28
CA VAL A 7 -18.68 -10.68 -29.12
C VAL A 7 -20.07 -10.16 -29.50
N LYS A 8 -21.07 -10.45 -28.67
CA LYS A 8 -22.44 -9.99 -28.82
C LYS A 8 -22.79 -9.00 -27.73
N LEU A 9 -23.50 -7.95 -28.12
CA LEU A 9 -24.11 -6.98 -27.23
C LEU A 9 -25.63 -7.10 -27.30
N GLN A 10 -26.29 -7.19 -26.15
CA GLN A 10 -27.74 -7.13 -26.05
C GLN A 10 -28.10 -5.98 -25.12
N ILE A 11 -28.96 -5.07 -25.59
CA ILE A 11 -29.40 -3.90 -24.83
C ILE A 11 -30.88 -4.07 -24.52
N GLU A 12 -31.19 -4.31 -23.25
CA GLU A 12 -32.55 -4.48 -22.71
C GLU A 12 -33.02 -3.17 -22.08
N SER A 13 -34.23 -3.12 -21.50
CA SER A 13 -34.78 -1.90 -20.89
C SER A 13 -33.93 -1.37 -19.73
N ASP A 14 -33.53 -2.28 -18.85
CA ASP A 14 -32.89 -2.04 -17.55
C ASP A 14 -31.51 -2.71 -17.45
N HIS A 15 -31.11 -3.47 -18.47
CA HIS A 15 -29.85 -4.21 -18.50
C HIS A 15 -29.14 -4.12 -19.85
N VAL A 16 -27.85 -4.43 -19.82
CA VAL A 16 -27.00 -4.64 -20.98
C VAL A 16 -26.20 -5.92 -20.73
N VAL A 17 -26.21 -6.82 -21.71
CA VAL A 17 -25.51 -8.11 -21.65
C VAL A 17 -24.40 -8.15 -22.70
N LEU A 18 -23.18 -8.41 -22.25
CA LEU A 18 -22.02 -8.66 -23.11
C LEU A 18 -21.74 -10.17 -23.08
N ASP A 19 -21.60 -10.80 -24.24
CA ASP A 19 -21.41 -12.25 -24.38
C ASP A 19 -20.34 -12.55 -25.44
N ASN A 20 -19.22 -13.15 -25.04
CA ASN A 20 -18.15 -13.57 -25.96
C ASN A 20 -18.13 -15.08 -26.22
N GLY A 21 -19.18 -15.80 -25.85
CA GLY A 21 -19.31 -17.25 -25.96
C GLY A 21 -18.60 -18.03 -24.84
N MET A 22 -17.72 -17.39 -24.06
CA MET A 22 -17.05 -18.00 -22.90
C MET A 22 -17.70 -17.57 -21.58
N LEU A 23 -18.02 -16.29 -21.44
CA LEU A 23 -18.76 -15.74 -20.31
C LEU A 23 -19.83 -14.75 -20.76
N LYS A 24 -20.82 -14.53 -19.89
CA LYS A 24 -21.78 -13.44 -20.04
C LYS A 24 -21.69 -12.49 -18.87
N LEU A 25 -21.65 -11.19 -19.17
CA LEU A 25 -21.63 -10.10 -18.20
C LEU A 25 -22.93 -9.32 -18.31
N THR A 26 -23.71 -9.29 -17.23
CA THR A 26 -24.96 -8.52 -17.15
C THR A 26 -24.72 -7.27 -16.30
N ILE A 27 -25.05 -6.11 -16.87
CA ILE A 27 -24.82 -4.80 -16.27
C ILE A 27 -26.12 -4.00 -16.26
N SER A 28 -26.47 -3.36 -15.14
CA SER A 28 -27.65 -2.52 -15.04
C SER A 28 -27.54 -1.23 -15.88
N LYS A 29 -28.66 -0.76 -16.43
CA LYS A 29 -28.75 0.37 -17.33
C LYS A 29 -29.74 1.43 -16.78
N PRO A 30 -29.32 2.69 -16.62
CA PRO A 30 -28.02 3.28 -16.96
C PRO A 30 -26.97 3.22 -15.83
N GLN A 31 -27.24 2.53 -14.72
CA GLN A 31 -26.44 2.69 -13.50
C GLN A 31 -25.04 2.07 -13.59
N GLY A 32 -24.84 1.04 -14.42
CA GLY A 32 -23.54 0.41 -14.63
C GLY A 32 -23.08 -0.45 -13.45
N MET A 33 -24.00 -1.16 -12.77
CA MET A 33 -23.66 -2.15 -11.74
C MET A 33 -23.58 -3.52 -12.40
N VAL A 34 -22.56 -4.31 -12.08
CA VAL A 34 -22.49 -5.70 -12.55
C VAL A 34 -23.45 -6.54 -11.72
N THR A 35 -24.56 -6.92 -12.33
CA THR A 35 -25.66 -7.64 -11.65
C THR A 35 -25.54 -9.15 -11.80
N GLY A 36 -24.81 -9.61 -12.83
CA GLY A 36 -24.54 -11.02 -13.06
C GLY A 36 -23.27 -11.31 -13.86
N ILE A 37 -22.62 -12.43 -13.51
CA ILE A 37 -21.49 -13.00 -14.26
C ILE A 37 -21.79 -14.49 -14.44
N GLN A 38 -22.05 -14.91 -15.67
CA GLN A 38 -22.29 -16.31 -16.03
C GLN A 38 -21.02 -16.92 -16.62
N TYR A 39 -20.56 -18.04 -16.05
CA TYR A 39 -19.35 -18.73 -16.50
C TYR A 39 -19.38 -20.21 -16.12
N ASN A 40 -18.86 -21.07 -17.01
CA ASN A 40 -18.68 -22.51 -16.78
C ASN A 40 -19.91 -23.22 -16.16
N GLY A 41 -21.09 -22.98 -16.73
CA GLY A 41 -22.35 -23.56 -16.24
C GLY A 41 -22.93 -22.92 -14.97
N VAL A 42 -22.22 -22.02 -14.30
CA VAL A 42 -22.76 -21.24 -13.18
C VAL A 42 -23.54 -20.06 -13.71
N THR A 43 -24.82 -19.97 -13.33
CA THR A 43 -25.75 -18.92 -13.78
C THR A 43 -25.37 -17.52 -13.29
N ASN A 44 -24.86 -17.40 -12.07
CA ASN A 44 -24.30 -16.17 -11.55
C ASN A 44 -23.21 -16.46 -10.50
N LEU A 45 -22.01 -15.95 -10.71
CA LEU A 45 -20.91 -16.04 -9.74
C LEU A 45 -21.07 -15.07 -8.56
N LEU A 46 -21.90 -14.04 -8.70
CA LEU A 46 -22.11 -13.01 -7.67
C LEU A 46 -23.15 -13.45 -6.63
N GLU A 47 -23.14 -12.80 -5.48
CA GLU A 47 -24.10 -13.05 -4.40
C GLU A 47 -25.51 -12.58 -4.78
N SER A 48 -26.31 -13.48 -5.37
CA SER A 48 -27.62 -13.17 -5.91
C SER A 48 -28.67 -12.80 -4.85
N ARG A 49 -28.43 -13.11 -3.56
CA ARG A 49 -29.30 -12.68 -2.45
C ARG A 49 -29.16 -11.19 -2.15
N ASN A 50 -28.08 -10.55 -2.59
CA ASN A 50 -27.94 -9.10 -2.48
C ASN A 50 -28.75 -8.40 -3.56
N ASP A 51 -29.19 -7.18 -3.25
CA ASP A 51 -29.68 -6.22 -4.23
C ASP A 51 -28.65 -6.02 -5.34
N GLU A 52 -29.10 -5.79 -6.56
CA GLU A 52 -28.22 -5.65 -7.74
C GLU A 52 -27.16 -4.56 -7.59
N ILE A 53 -27.47 -3.49 -6.86
CA ILE A 53 -26.54 -2.40 -6.56
C ILE A 53 -25.41 -2.80 -5.60
N ASP A 54 -25.50 -3.98 -4.99
CA ASP A 54 -24.58 -4.53 -3.98
C ASP A 54 -24.03 -5.91 -4.35
N ARG A 55 -23.88 -6.18 -5.64
CA ARG A 55 -23.20 -7.38 -6.17
C ARG A 55 -21.80 -7.04 -6.68
N GLY A 56 -21.71 -6.44 -7.88
CA GLY A 56 -20.48 -5.90 -8.45
C GLY A 56 -20.63 -4.42 -8.75
N TYR A 57 -19.79 -3.57 -8.16
CA TYR A 57 -19.98 -2.12 -8.24
C TYR A 57 -18.68 -1.34 -8.08
N TRP A 58 -18.71 -0.10 -8.53
CA TRP A 58 -17.72 0.90 -8.18
C TRP A 58 -18.25 1.75 -7.00
N ASP A 59 -17.39 2.02 -6.02
CA ASP A 59 -17.69 2.97 -4.95
C ASP A 59 -16.57 4.01 -4.80
N LEU A 60 -16.93 5.10 -4.13
CA LEU A 60 -16.00 6.10 -3.65
C LEU A 60 -16.36 6.52 -2.24
N VAL A 61 -15.36 7.01 -1.51
CA VAL A 61 -15.56 7.75 -0.26
C VAL A 61 -15.13 9.17 -0.52
N TRP A 62 -15.96 10.14 -0.13
CA TRP A 62 -15.67 11.56 -0.33
C TRP A 62 -16.20 12.41 0.83
N SER A 63 -15.76 13.66 0.91
CA SER A 63 -16.39 14.67 1.76
C SER A 63 -16.26 16.07 1.18
N LYS A 64 -17.15 16.97 1.60
CA LYS A 64 -16.84 18.40 1.50
C LYS A 64 -15.64 18.70 2.40
N THR A 65 -14.86 19.70 2.04
CA THR A 65 -13.76 20.20 2.86
C THR A 65 -14.27 20.52 4.28
N GLY A 66 -13.68 19.89 5.29
CA GLY A 66 -14.07 20.07 6.71
C GLY A 66 -15.35 19.34 7.16
N SER A 67 -15.91 18.45 6.33
CA SER A 67 -17.14 17.69 6.65
C SER A 67 -16.88 16.19 6.85
N THR A 68 -17.89 15.47 7.31
CA THR A 68 -17.86 14.02 7.51
C THR A 68 -17.74 13.26 6.19
N LEU A 69 -17.13 12.06 6.26
CA LEU A 69 -16.96 11.17 5.12
C LEU A 69 -18.29 10.54 4.71
N ILE A 70 -18.54 10.48 3.41
CA ILE A 70 -19.73 9.91 2.77
C ILE A 70 -19.28 8.80 1.82
N VAL A 71 -19.84 7.59 2.00
CA VAL A 71 -19.66 6.48 1.08
C VAL A 71 -20.72 6.59 -0.03
N CYS A 72 -20.30 6.52 -1.28
CA CYS A 72 -21.19 6.66 -2.44
C CYS A 72 -20.98 5.52 -3.43
N ARG A 73 -22.06 4.82 -3.80
CA ARG A 73 -22.06 3.95 -4.98
C ARG A 73 -22.07 4.81 -6.23
N ILE A 74 -21.16 4.50 -7.14
CA ILE A 74 -21.07 5.25 -8.40
C ILE A 74 -22.14 4.67 -9.34
N SER A 75 -23.28 5.36 -9.42
CA SER A 75 -24.36 5.05 -10.36
C SER A 75 -24.31 5.99 -11.55
N GLY A 76 -24.18 5.43 -12.76
CA GLY A 76 -24.32 6.17 -14.02
C GLY A 76 -25.73 6.73 -14.20
N THR A 77 -25.83 7.86 -14.91
CA THR A 77 -27.12 8.47 -15.32
C THR A 77 -27.37 8.31 -16.81
N SER A 78 -26.37 7.90 -17.57
CA SER A 78 -26.43 7.66 -19.01
C SER A 78 -25.64 6.42 -19.40
N PHE A 79 -26.10 5.76 -20.47
CA PHE A 79 -25.46 4.60 -21.08
C PHE A 79 -25.13 4.90 -22.55
N SER A 80 -23.97 4.46 -23.02
CA SER A 80 -23.61 4.51 -24.44
C SER A 80 -22.75 3.32 -24.85
N VAL A 81 -22.89 2.93 -26.12
CA VAL A 81 -22.01 1.96 -26.79
C VAL A 81 -20.91 2.74 -27.48
N ILE A 82 -19.68 2.30 -27.29
CA ILE A 82 -18.47 3.05 -27.68
C ILE A 82 -17.77 2.32 -28.82
N VAL A 83 -17.64 1.00 -28.67
CA VAL A 83 -17.16 0.09 -29.70
C VAL A 83 -18.10 -1.12 -29.72
N GLU A 84 -18.51 -1.55 -30.90
CA GLU A 84 -19.25 -2.78 -31.11
C GLU A 84 -18.82 -3.41 -32.44
N ASN A 85 -18.10 -4.52 -32.37
CA ASN A 85 -17.73 -5.35 -33.50
C ASN A 85 -17.48 -6.79 -33.02
N GLU A 86 -17.14 -7.71 -33.94
CA GLU A 86 -16.95 -9.13 -33.61
C GLU A 86 -15.81 -9.40 -32.62
N GLU A 87 -14.81 -8.51 -32.54
CA GLU A 87 -13.61 -8.67 -31.72
C GLU A 87 -13.75 -8.01 -30.34
N GLN A 88 -14.55 -6.94 -30.24
CA GLN A 88 -14.66 -6.13 -29.04
C GLN A 88 -16.04 -5.47 -28.89
N VAL A 89 -16.51 -5.43 -27.64
CA VAL A 89 -17.54 -4.49 -27.19
C VAL A 89 -16.98 -3.62 -26.08
N GLU A 90 -17.15 -2.31 -26.19
CA GLU A 90 -16.91 -1.33 -25.11
C GLU A 90 -18.18 -0.53 -24.85
N VAL A 91 -18.58 -0.47 -23.58
CA VAL A 91 -19.75 0.28 -23.11
C VAL A 91 -19.38 1.27 -22.01
N SER A 92 -20.12 2.37 -21.95
CA SER A 92 -19.94 3.47 -21.00
C SER A 92 -21.17 3.70 -20.16
N PHE A 93 -20.94 3.96 -18.86
CA PHE A 93 -21.94 4.35 -17.89
C PHE A 93 -21.47 5.65 -17.22
N LYS A 94 -21.93 6.77 -17.75
CA LYS A 94 -21.48 8.11 -17.38
C LYS A 94 -22.44 8.78 -16.41
N ARG A 95 -21.89 9.40 -15.37
CA ARG A 95 -22.56 10.35 -14.48
C ARG A 95 -21.88 11.70 -14.62
N THR A 96 -22.62 12.71 -15.04
CA THR A 96 -22.21 14.11 -14.92
C THR A 96 -22.62 14.65 -13.54
N TRP A 97 -22.01 15.75 -13.12
CA TRP A 97 -22.41 16.45 -11.92
C TRP A 97 -23.21 17.71 -12.28
N ASP A 98 -24.27 17.97 -11.52
CA ASP A 98 -25.13 19.14 -11.62
C ASP A 98 -25.05 19.92 -10.30
N PRO A 99 -24.96 21.26 -10.32
CA PRO A 99 -24.89 22.08 -9.10
C PRO A 99 -26.02 21.84 -8.08
N SER A 100 -27.19 21.35 -8.50
CA SER A 100 -28.29 20.96 -7.59
C SER A 100 -27.95 19.74 -6.72
N LEU A 101 -26.93 18.96 -7.08
CA LEU A 101 -26.45 17.79 -6.34
C LEU A 101 -25.32 18.13 -5.36
N GLU A 102 -25.01 19.42 -5.19
CA GLU A 102 -24.03 19.94 -4.24
C GLU A 102 -24.26 19.39 -2.83
N GLY A 103 -23.24 18.75 -2.27
CA GLY A 103 -23.31 18.10 -0.95
C GLY A 103 -23.99 16.74 -0.90
N GLN A 104 -24.65 16.32 -1.97
CA GLN A 104 -25.20 14.96 -2.08
C GLN A 104 -24.23 14.03 -2.82
N LEU A 105 -23.55 14.55 -3.84
CA LEU A 105 -22.56 13.85 -4.64
C LEU A 105 -21.30 14.71 -4.81
N PRO A 106 -20.12 14.07 -5.00
CA PRO A 106 -18.91 14.81 -5.31
C PRO A 106 -19.06 15.49 -6.68
N SER A 107 -18.53 16.69 -6.78
CA SER A 107 -18.42 17.53 -7.98
C SER A 107 -17.48 16.92 -9.00
N LEU A 108 -17.90 15.81 -9.61
CA LEU A 108 -17.06 14.94 -10.43
C LEU A 108 -17.85 14.26 -11.54
N ILE A 109 -17.36 14.38 -12.76
CA ILE A 109 -17.78 13.55 -13.89
C ILE A 109 -17.11 12.20 -13.70
N ILE A 110 -17.90 11.14 -13.74
CA ILE A 110 -17.40 9.76 -13.66
C ILE A 110 -17.94 8.98 -14.85
N ASP A 111 -17.04 8.40 -15.62
CA ASP A 111 -17.37 7.57 -16.76
C ASP A 111 -16.79 6.17 -16.55
N LYS A 112 -17.64 5.22 -16.14
CA LYS A 112 -17.25 3.82 -15.96
C LYS A 112 -17.34 3.09 -17.29
N ARG A 113 -16.29 2.37 -17.63
CA ARG A 113 -16.17 1.64 -18.89
C ARG A 113 -16.01 0.15 -18.61
N PHE A 114 -16.67 -0.65 -19.42
CA PHE A 114 -16.51 -2.11 -19.44
C PHE A 114 -16.17 -2.56 -20.85
N ILE A 115 -15.17 -3.43 -20.96
CA ILE A 115 -14.72 -3.97 -22.25
C ILE A 115 -14.74 -5.50 -22.18
N MET A 116 -15.36 -6.11 -23.19
CA MET A 116 -15.31 -7.54 -23.42
C MET A 116 -14.64 -7.79 -24.77
N LEU A 117 -13.65 -8.68 -24.77
CA LEU A 117 -12.93 -9.09 -25.97
C LEU A 117 -13.32 -10.51 -26.37
N LYS A 118 -13.26 -10.79 -27.67
CA LYS A 118 -13.37 -12.14 -28.21
C LYS A 118 -12.23 -13.01 -27.68
N ASN A 119 -12.53 -14.28 -27.41
CA ASN A 119 -11.55 -15.27 -26.92
C ASN A 119 -10.83 -14.88 -25.62
N SER A 120 -11.37 -13.95 -24.82
CA SER A 120 -10.84 -13.59 -23.51
C SER A 120 -11.67 -14.25 -22.41
N SER A 121 -11.01 -14.93 -21.46
CA SER A 121 -11.66 -15.54 -20.30
C SER A 121 -11.80 -14.51 -19.17
N GLY A 122 -12.46 -13.40 -19.46
CA GLY A 122 -12.70 -12.31 -18.53
C GLY A 122 -13.23 -11.04 -19.20
N PHE A 123 -13.25 -9.95 -18.44
CA PHE A 123 -13.62 -8.62 -18.92
C PHE A 123 -12.78 -7.55 -18.23
N TYR A 124 -12.63 -6.41 -18.87
CA TYR A 124 -11.88 -5.26 -18.35
C TYR A 124 -12.82 -4.19 -17.82
N SER A 125 -12.38 -3.45 -16.82
CA SER A 125 -13.05 -2.23 -16.37
C SER A 125 -12.04 -1.13 -16.08
N TYR A 126 -12.41 0.09 -16.46
CA TYR A 126 -11.66 1.31 -16.15
C TYR A 126 -12.63 2.47 -15.94
N GLY A 127 -12.16 3.56 -15.34
CA GLY A 127 -12.96 4.75 -15.10
C GLY A 127 -12.22 6.03 -15.47
N ILE A 128 -12.92 6.99 -16.06
CA ILE A 128 -12.41 8.34 -16.33
C ILE A 128 -13.09 9.28 -15.34
N PHE A 129 -12.28 9.94 -14.53
CA PHE A 129 -12.73 10.85 -13.47
C PHE A 129 -12.28 12.25 -13.85
N GLU A 130 -13.19 13.22 -13.86
CA GLU A 130 -12.92 14.59 -14.27
C GLU A 130 -13.64 15.60 -13.38
N HIS A 131 -12.88 16.53 -12.82
CA HIS A 131 -13.33 17.67 -12.04
C HIS A 131 -12.98 18.95 -12.80
N LEU A 132 -13.97 19.80 -13.01
CA LEU A 132 -13.82 21.08 -13.70
C LEU A 132 -13.44 22.18 -12.70
N ALA A 133 -12.64 23.16 -13.15
CA ALA A 133 -12.07 24.19 -12.29
C ALA A 133 -13.14 25.05 -11.58
N GLU A 134 -14.28 25.24 -12.23
CA GLU A 134 -15.41 26.01 -11.73
C GLU A 134 -16.27 25.28 -10.69
N TRP A 135 -16.01 23.99 -10.44
CA TRP A 135 -16.80 23.19 -9.52
C TRP A 135 -16.26 23.21 -8.09
N SER A 136 -17.14 22.89 -7.14
CA SER A 136 -16.83 22.93 -5.71
C SER A 136 -15.67 22.00 -5.32
N PRO A 137 -14.78 22.41 -4.40
CA PRO A 137 -13.72 21.56 -3.89
C PRO A 137 -14.27 20.39 -3.07
N PHE A 138 -13.53 19.27 -3.05
CA PHE A 138 -13.86 18.12 -2.22
C PHE A 138 -12.63 17.24 -1.94
N ASN A 139 -12.79 16.34 -0.97
CA ASN A 139 -11.81 15.33 -0.62
C ASN A 139 -12.27 13.96 -1.12
N LEU A 140 -11.35 13.15 -1.66
CA LEU A 140 -11.60 11.81 -2.19
C LEU A 140 -10.65 10.78 -1.57
N PRO A 141 -10.93 10.30 -0.34
CA PRO A 141 -10.07 9.32 0.34
C PRO A 141 -10.02 7.94 -0.30
N GLN A 142 -11.03 7.53 -1.08
CA GLN A 142 -11.09 6.17 -1.62
C GLN A 142 -11.86 6.09 -2.94
N VAL A 143 -11.37 5.26 -3.86
CA VAL A 143 -12.07 4.78 -5.06
C VAL A 143 -11.67 3.32 -5.32
N ARG A 144 -12.64 2.46 -5.60
CA ARG A 144 -12.42 1.02 -5.85
C ARG A 144 -13.55 0.36 -6.63
N ILE A 145 -13.28 -0.84 -7.13
CA ILE A 145 -14.30 -1.82 -7.54
C ILE A 145 -14.43 -2.87 -6.44
N VAL A 146 -15.66 -3.34 -6.22
CA VAL A 146 -15.97 -4.42 -5.31
C VAL A 146 -16.82 -5.46 -6.03
N PHE A 147 -16.44 -6.74 -5.91
CA PHE A 147 -17.30 -7.87 -6.24
C PHE A 147 -17.58 -8.67 -4.98
N LYS A 148 -18.86 -8.89 -4.70
CA LYS A 148 -19.35 -9.83 -3.69
C LYS A 148 -19.73 -11.12 -4.40
N LEU A 149 -18.88 -12.13 -4.29
CA LEU A 149 -19.10 -13.44 -4.90
C LEU A 149 -20.10 -14.24 -4.05
N SER A 150 -20.70 -15.28 -4.63
CA SER A 150 -21.63 -16.14 -3.90
C SER A 150 -20.93 -16.84 -2.72
N LYS A 151 -21.39 -16.58 -1.49
CA LYS A 151 -20.80 -17.20 -0.28
C LYS A 151 -21.03 -18.70 -0.20
N ASP A 152 -21.96 -19.25 -0.98
CA ASP A 152 -22.25 -20.70 -1.00
C ASP A 152 -21.31 -21.46 -1.97
N LYS A 153 -20.51 -20.72 -2.74
CA LYS A 153 -19.67 -21.25 -3.83
C LYS A 153 -18.19 -21.02 -3.57
N PHE A 154 -17.81 -19.80 -3.20
CA PHE A 154 -16.42 -19.36 -3.11
C PHE A 154 -15.95 -19.40 -1.66
N HIS A 155 -15.17 -20.43 -1.31
CA HIS A 155 -14.71 -20.67 0.07
C HIS A 155 -13.20 -20.57 0.24
N TYR A 156 -12.43 -20.62 -0.85
CA TYR A 156 -10.98 -20.61 -0.80
C TYR A 156 -10.44 -19.30 -1.40
N MET A 157 -9.60 -18.59 -0.66
CA MET A 157 -9.01 -17.32 -1.07
C MET A 157 -7.51 -17.50 -1.32
N ALA A 158 -7.00 -16.82 -2.34
CA ALA A 158 -5.56 -16.68 -2.58
C ALA A 158 -5.19 -15.22 -2.84
N VAL A 159 -4.24 -14.70 -2.07
CA VAL A 159 -3.70 -13.33 -2.21
C VAL A 159 -2.18 -13.28 -2.45
N SER A 160 -1.46 -14.35 -2.11
CA SER A 160 -0.07 -14.60 -2.49
C SER A 160 0.23 -16.10 -2.41
N ASP A 161 1.38 -16.55 -2.93
CA ASP A 161 1.79 -17.96 -2.90
C ASP A 161 1.77 -18.57 -1.48
N ASN A 162 2.11 -17.75 -0.48
CA ASN A 162 2.15 -18.14 0.93
C ASN A 162 0.94 -17.66 1.75
N ARG A 163 -0.08 -17.03 1.15
CA ARG A 163 -1.29 -16.58 1.87
C ARG A 163 -2.52 -17.03 1.11
N GLN A 164 -2.86 -18.30 1.30
CA GLN A 164 -4.01 -18.95 0.70
C GLN A 164 -4.66 -19.86 1.74
N ARG A 165 -5.99 -19.88 1.81
CA ARG A 165 -6.73 -20.73 2.75
C ARG A 165 -8.21 -20.82 2.40
N PHE A 166 -8.86 -21.83 2.98
CA PHE A 166 -10.29 -21.74 3.24
C PHE A 166 -10.56 -20.59 4.21
N MET A 167 -11.59 -19.83 3.90
CA MET A 167 -12.00 -18.64 4.63
C MET A 167 -13.29 -18.92 5.41
N PRO A 168 -13.47 -18.32 6.60
CA PRO A 168 -14.75 -18.38 7.29
C PRO A 168 -15.85 -17.72 6.45
N LEU A 169 -17.08 -18.15 6.69
CA LEU A 169 -18.26 -17.59 6.03
C LEU A 169 -18.56 -16.18 6.59
N PRO A 170 -19.19 -15.29 5.82
CA PRO A 170 -19.64 -14.01 6.36
C PRO A 170 -20.60 -14.17 7.55
N ASP A 171 -21.37 -15.27 7.61
CA ASP A 171 -22.26 -15.55 8.74
C ASP A 171 -21.50 -15.80 10.05
N ASP A 172 -20.26 -16.30 9.96
CA ASP A 172 -19.40 -16.55 11.13
C ASP A 172 -19.02 -15.26 11.85
N ARG A 173 -19.01 -14.15 11.11
CA ARG A 173 -18.77 -12.80 11.63
C ARG A 173 -20.01 -12.15 12.24
N SER A 174 -21.16 -12.83 12.28
CA SER A 174 -22.36 -12.30 12.93
C SER A 174 -22.19 -12.16 14.45
N GLU A 175 -22.93 -11.25 15.07
CA GLU A 175 -22.90 -11.01 16.53
C GLU A 175 -23.21 -12.26 17.37
N LYS A 176 -23.96 -13.21 16.82
CA LYS A 176 -24.32 -14.47 17.50
C LYS A 176 -23.19 -15.50 17.47
N ARG A 177 -22.21 -15.34 16.59
CA ARG A 177 -21.16 -16.33 16.29
C ARG A 177 -19.76 -15.82 16.54
N SER A 178 -19.59 -14.51 16.62
CA SER A 178 -18.31 -13.86 16.84
C SER A 178 -18.40 -12.79 17.91
N LYS A 179 -17.24 -12.34 18.37
CA LYS A 179 -17.10 -11.23 19.30
C LYS A 179 -16.26 -10.13 18.65
N PRO A 180 -16.78 -8.89 18.52
CA PRO A 180 -15.96 -7.75 18.11
C PRO A 180 -14.76 -7.56 19.04
N LEU A 181 -13.63 -7.17 18.45
CA LEU A 181 -12.40 -6.89 19.17
C LEU A 181 -12.18 -5.37 19.29
N ALA A 182 -10.94 -4.89 19.28
CA ALA A 182 -10.64 -3.47 19.56
C ALA A 182 -11.19 -2.49 18.51
N TYR A 183 -11.57 -2.97 17.33
CA TYR A 183 -12.20 -2.19 16.27
C TYR A 183 -13.14 -3.07 15.43
N PRO A 184 -14.14 -2.48 14.73
CA PRO A 184 -15.23 -3.23 14.11
C PRO A 184 -14.82 -4.25 13.05
N GLU A 185 -13.69 -4.04 12.38
CA GLU A 185 -13.22 -4.97 11.35
C GLU A 185 -12.64 -6.28 11.90
N ALA A 186 -12.16 -6.29 13.15
CA ALA A 186 -11.59 -7.49 13.77
C ALA A 186 -12.61 -8.19 14.66
N VAL A 187 -12.82 -9.48 14.41
CA VAL A 187 -13.72 -10.32 15.21
C VAL A 187 -13.03 -11.62 15.61
N LEU A 188 -13.30 -12.09 16.83
CA LEU A 188 -12.95 -13.43 17.28
C LEU A 188 -14.10 -14.38 16.97
N LEU A 189 -13.83 -15.47 16.26
CA LEU A 189 -14.83 -16.47 15.89
C LEU A 189 -15.07 -17.43 17.07
N VAL A 190 -16.23 -17.31 17.72
CA VAL A 190 -16.55 -18.06 18.96
C VAL A 190 -17.35 -19.32 18.68
N ASN A 191 -18.32 -19.23 17.77
CA ASN A 191 -19.20 -20.33 17.35
C ASN A 191 -19.49 -20.26 15.84
N PRO A 192 -18.44 -20.34 14.99
CA PRO A 192 -18.61 -20.32 13.54
C PRO A 192 -19.43 -21.53 13.06
N VAL A 193 -20.06 -21.39 11.90
CA VAL A 193 -20.66 -22.45 11.10
C VAL A 193 -19.60 -23.47 10.71
N GLU A 194 -18.43 -22.99 10.26
CA GLU A 194 -17.25 -23.80 9.94
C GLU A 194 -16.38 -24.00 11.20
N PRO A 195 -16.47 -25.15 11.88
CA PRO A 195 -15.92 -25.32 13.23
C PRO A 195 -14.40 -25.21 13.31
N GLU A 196 -13.68 -25.46 12.22
CA GLU A 196 -12.22 -25.36 12.13
C GLU A 196 -11.68 -23.95 12.39
N PHE A 197 -12.49 -22.90 12.12
CA PHE A 197 -12.11 -21.51 12.35
C PHE A 197 -12.42 -21.02 13.77
N LYS A 198 -12.99 -21.89 14.62
CA LYS A 198 -13.27 -21.53 16.00
C LYS A 198 -11.97 -21.14 16.72
N GLY A 199 -12.05 -20.03 17.44
CA GLY A 199 -10.92 -19.45 18.17
C GLY A 199 -9.97 -18.64 17.30
N GLU A 200 -10.23 -18.50 15.99
CA GLU A 200 -9.43 -17.62 15.13
C GLU A 200 -9.95 -16.18 15.11
N VAL A 201 -9.04 -15.24 14.89
CA VAL A 201 -9.39 -13.85 14.56
C VAL A 201 -9.46 -13.70 13.05
N ASP A 202 -10.53 -13.05 12.58
CA ASP A 202 -10.65 -12.60 11.20
C ASP A 202 -10.72 -11.07 11.11
N ASP A 203 -9.85 -10.51 10.28
CA ASP A 203 -9.78 -9.10 9.96
C ASP A 203 -9.29 -8.92 8.51
N LYS A 204 -10.03 -8.12 7.74
CA LYS A 204 -9.73 -7.81 6.34
C LYS A 204 -8.30 -7.26 6.13
N TYR A 205 -7.76 -6.51 7.09
CA TYR A 205 -6.44 -5.88 6.96
C TYR A 205 -5.29 -6.90 7.03
N GLN A 206 -5.54 -8.12 7.53
CA GLN A 206 -4.55 -9.19 7.51
C GLN A 206 -4.18 -9.56 6.06
N TYR A 207 -5.09 -9.38 5.11
CA TYR A 207 -4.90 -9.79 3.72
C TYR A 207 -4.36 -8.67 2.81
N SER A 208 -4.00 -7.51 3.35
CA SER A 208 -3.44 -6.39 2.58
C SER A 208 -2.10 -6.75 1.89
N CYS A 209 -1.83 -6.08 0.77
CA CYS A 209 -0.59 -6.23 0.00
C CYS A 209 -0.07 -4.86 -0.45
N GLU A 210 1.23 -4.73 -0.62
CA GLU A 210 1.85 -3.57 -1.25
C GLU A 210 1.50 -3.51 -2.74
N ASN A 211 1.42 -2.30 -3.31
CA ASN A 211 1.12 -2.10 -4.73
C ASN A 211 2.05 -2.88 -5.66
N LYS A 212 3.35 -2.99 -5.34
CA LYS A 212 4.32 -3.73 -6.16
C LYS A 212 3.99 -5.23 -6.28
N ASP A 213 3.39 -5.81 -5.24
CA ASP A 213 3.05 -7.23 -5.17
C ASP A 213 1.57 -7.49 -5.49
N LEU A 214 0.71 -6.47 -5.39
CA LEU A 214 -0.73 -6.53 -5.62
C LEU A 214 -1.09 -6.56 -7.13
N LYS A 215 -0.70 -7.64 -7.78
CA LYS A 215 -0.92 -7.88 -9.23
C LYS A 215 -2.07 -8.83 -9.51
N VAL A 216 -2.27 -9.86 -8.69
CA VAL A 216 -3.38 -10.82 -8.82
C VAL A 216 -3.81 -11.37 -7.47
N HIS A 217 -5.12 -11.43 -7.24
CA HIS A 217 -5.73 -12.09 -6.07
C HIS A 217 -7.17 -12.48 -6.36
N GLY A 218 -7.70 -13.43 -5.60
CA GLY A 218 -9.02 -13.98 -5.93
C GLY A 218 -9.54 -15.08 -5.03
N TRP A 219 -10.55 -15.73 -5.57
CA TRP A 219 -11.32 -16.79 -4.92
C TRP A 219 -11.47 -18.00 -5.82
N ILE A 220 -11.54 -19.17 -5.21
CA ILE A 220 -11.82 -20.44 -5.85
C ILE A 220 -13.15 -20.98 -5.32
N CYS A 221 -14.02 -21.34 -6.25
CA CYS A 221 -15.16 -22.21 -6.06
C CYS A 221 -14.77 -23.62 -6.46
N SER A 222 -15.07 -24.61 -5.62
CA SER A 222 -14.72 -26.01 -5.89
C SER A 222 -15.76 -26.73 -6.76
N ASP A 223 -17.04 -26.32 -6.68
CA ASP A 223 -18.16 -26.98 -7.37
C ASP A 223 -19.17 -26.00 -8.01
N PRO A 224 -19.16 -25.84 -9.35
CA PRO A 224 -18.13 -26.37 -10.26
C PRO A 224 -16.81 -25.63 -10.05
N THR A 225 -15.70 -26.25 -10.44
CA THR A 225 -14.37 -25.65 -10.19
C THR A 225 -14.18 -24.38 -11.03
N VAL A 226 -14.21 -23.22 -10.38
CA VAL A 226 -14.12 -21.89 -11.00
C VAL A 226 -13.26 -20.96 -10.16
N GLY A 227 -12.32 -20.27 -10.80
CA GLY A 227 -11.56 -19.18 -10.20
C GLY A 227 -12.11 -17.82 -10.62
N PHE A 228 -12.16 -16.87 -9.68
CA PHE A 228 -12.42 -15.46 -9.94
C PHE A 228 -11.25 -14.63 -9.46
N TRP A 229 -10.58 -13.91 -10.37
CA TRP A 229 -9.34 -13.21 -10.10
C TRP A 229 -9.41 -11.75 -10.54
N GLN A 230 -8.87 -10.85 -9.71
CA GLN A 230 -8.64 -9.46 -10.06
C GLN A 230 -7.18 -9.29 -10.43
N ILE A 231 -6.92 -8.89 -11.68
CA ILE A 231 -5.58 -8.64 -12.20
C ILE A 231 -5.38 -7.13 -12.42
N THR A 232 -4.29 -6.59 -11.87
CA THR A 232 -3.85 -5.21 -12.11
C THR A 232 -2.50 -5.27 -12.83
N PRO A 233 -2.46 -4.98 -14.14
CA PRO A 233 -1.24 -5.10 -14.94
C PRO A 233 -0.23 -3.97 -14.69
N SER A 234 -0.70 -2.81 -14.21
CA SER A 234 0.11 -1.62 -13.98
C SER A 234 -0.37 -0.85 -12.77
N ASN A 235 0.57 -0.30 -12.01
CA ASN A 235 0.31 0.56 -10.86
C ASN A 235 0.21 2.04 -11.24
N GLU A 236 0.24 2.41 -12.54
CA GLU A 236 0.40 3.81 -12.98
C GLU A 236 -0.61 4.78 -12.35
N PHE A 237 -1.83 4.30 -12.10
CA PHE A 237 -2.95 5.09 -11.60
C PHE A 237 -3.15 4.99 -10.08
N ARG A 238 -2.48 4.05 -9.40
CA ARG A 238 -2.63 3.87 -7.93
C ARG A 238 -1.90 4.99 -7.18
N THR A 239 -2.36 5.29 -5.97
CA THR A 239 -1.73 6.31 -5.11
C THR A 239 -0.57 5.73 -4.28
N GLY A 240 0.34 6.61 -3.87
CA GLY A 240 1.38 6.35 -2.85
C GLY A 240 2.54 5.45 -3.29
N GLY A 241 2.78 5.32 -4.59
CA GLY A 241 3.92 4.57 -5.12
C GLY A 241 3.86 3.05 -4.85
N LEU A 242 5.02 2.40 -4.94
CA LEU A 242 5.13 0.93 -4.95
C LEU A 242 4.86 0.25 -3.61
N VAL A 243 5.26 0.87 -2.51
CA VAL A 243 5.21 0.27 -1.16
C VAL A 243 3.88 0.52 -0.46
N LYS A 244 2.98 1.34 -1.02
CA LYS A 244 1.69 1.57 -0.37
C LYS A 244 0.90 0.27 -0.29
N GLN A 245 0.43 -0.05 0.93
CA GLN A 245 -0.47 -1.18 1.15
C GLN A 245 -1.92 -0.85 0.79
N ASN A 246 -2.60 -1.85 0.22
CA ASN A 246 -4.00 -1.82 -0.15
C ASN A 246 -4.69 -3.16 0.17
N LEU A 247 -6.02 -3.09 0.34
CA LEU A 247 -6.85 -4.27 0.55
C LEU A 247 -6.96 -5.11 -0.73
N THR A 248 -7.24 -6.40 -0.56
CA THR A 248 -7.26 -7.41 -1.63
C THR A 248 -8.59 -8.16 -1.64
N SER A 249 -8.58 -9.47 -1.38
CA SER A 249 -9.75 -10.28 -1.05
C SER A 249 -9.89 -10.48 0.46
N HIS A 250 -11.11 -10.67 0.95
CA HIS A 250 -11.39 -10.96 2.36
C HIS A 250 -12.79 -11.59 2.55
N VAL A 251 -13.09 -12.05 3.77
CA VAL A 251 -14.36 -12.71 4.14
C VAL A 251 -15.59 -12.00 3.56
N GLY A 252 -16.56 -12.80 3.11
CA GLY A 252 -17.76 -12.37 2.39
C GLY A 252 -17.73 -12.69 0.90
N PRO A 253 -17.03 -13.77 0.53
CA PRO A 253 -16.03 -13.77 -0.55
C PRO A 253 -15.97 -12.47 -1.36
N ILE A 254 -15.36 -11.46 -0.74
CA ILE A 254 -15.24 -10.11 -1.31
C ILE A 254 -13.91 -10.04 -2.06
N ASN A 255 -13.97 -9.48 -3.26
CA ASN A 255 -12.80 -9.22 -4.09
C ASN A 255 -12.76 -7.73 -4.48
N LEU A 256 -11.63 -7.07 -4.23
CA LEU A 256 -11.47 -5.62 -4.42
C LEU A 256 -10.45 -5.30 -5.52
N ALA A 257 -10.72 -4.26 -6.30
CA ALA A 257 -9.70 -3.56 -7.08
C ALA A 257 -9.53 -2.14 -6.52
N MET A 258 -8.42 -1.88 -5.83
CA MET A 258 -8.15 -0.61 -5.15
C MET A 258 -7.44 0.38 -6.09
N PHE A 259 -7.97 1.62 -6.19
CA PHE A 259 -7.36 2.70 -6.98
C PHE A 259 -6.79 3.81 -6.08
N LEU A 260 -7.66 4.40 -5.25
CA LEU A 260 -7.29 5.39 -4.25
C LEU A 260 -7.65 4.85 -2.85
N SER A 261 -6.81 5.11 -1.85
CA SER A 261 -7.12 4.78 -0.46
C SER A 261 -6.24 5.54 0.52
N ALA A 262 -6.84 6.14 1.55
CA ALA A 262 -6.13 6.70 2.70
C ALA A 262 -5.59 5.62 3.68
N HIS A 263 -5.85 4.33 3.44
CA HIS A 263 -5.31 3.27 4.30
C HIS A 263 -3.77 3.27 4.28
N TYR A 264 -3.16 3.07 5.46
CA TYR A 264 -1.70 3.00 5.68
C TYR A 264 -0.96 4.34 5.50
N ALA A 265 -1.67 5.46 5.35
CA ALA A 265 -1.07 6.79 5.17
C ALA A 265 -1.93 7.97 5.70
N GLY A 266 -3.20 7.74 6.04
CA GLY A 266 -4.04 8.76 6.66
C GLY A 266 -4.41 9.91 5.73
N ASP A 267 -4.61 11.09 6.33
CA ASP A 267 -5.06 12.30 5.62
C ASP A 267 -4.06 12.83 4.59
N GLU A 268 -2.76 12.55 4.77
CA GLU A 268 -1.70 12.92 3.81
C GLU A 268 -1.88 12.25 2.44
N MET A 269 -2.60 11.12 2.39
CA MET A 269 -2.89 10.37 1.15
C MET A 269 -4.23 10.75 0.51
N VAL A 270 -5.06 11.54 1.20
CA VAL A 270 -6.36 11.93 0.69
C VAL A 270 -6.17 12.85 -0.51
N LEU A 271 -6.81 12.52 -1.63
CA LEU A 271 -6.83 13.40 -2.78
C LEU A 271 -7.75 14.59 -2.47
N LYS A 272 -7.17 15.79 -2.36
CA LYS A 272 -7.89 17.04 -2.05
C LYS A 272 -7.90 17.95 -3.28
N LEU A 273 -9.06 18.17 -3.89
CA LEU A 273 -9.21 19.12 -4.99
C LEU A 273 -9.57 20.50 -4.42
N LYS A 274 -8.78 21.50 -4.81
CA LYS A 274 -8.93 22.89 -4.33
C LYS A 274 -9.84 23.71 -5.26
N PRO A 275 -10.38 24.85 -4.81
CA PRO A 275 -11.09 25.77 -5.69
C PRO A 275 -10.24 26.15 -6.90
N GLY A 276 -10.81 26.11 -8.11
CA GLY A 276 -10.10 26.46 -9.34
C GLY A 276 -9.13 25.40 -9.85
N GLU A 277 -9.08 24.21 -9.26
CA GLU A 277 -8.15 23.14 -9.63
C GLU A 277 -8.82 22.12 -10.56
N PRO A 278 -8.62 22.15 -11.89
CA PRO A 278 -9.10 21.09 -12.75
C PRO A 278 -8.30 19.80 -12.51
N TRP A 279 -8.97 18.65 -12.59
CA TRP A 279 -8.29 17.36 -12.44
C TRP A 279 -8.96 16.31 -13.31
N LYS A 280 -8.15 15.53 -14.04
CA LYS A 280 -8.63 14.42 -14.86
C LYS A 280 -7.70 13.22 -14.72
N LYS A 281 -8.26 12.04 -14.45
CA LYS A 281 -7.48 10.80 -14.28
C LYS A 281 -8.23 9.58 -14.79
N VAL A 282 -7.49 8.68 -15.43
CA VAL A 282 -7.95 7.33 -15.80
C VAL A 282 -7.50 6.35 -14.73
N LEU A 283 -8.45 5.58 -14.20
CA LEU A 283 -8.23 4.53 -13.21
C LEU A 283 -8.44 3.17 -13.86
N GLY A 284 -7.38 2.35 -13.95
CA GLY A 284 -7.37 1.11 -14.72
C GLY A 284 -6.73 1.28 -16.12
N PRO A 285 -6.98 0.34 -17.05
CA PRO A 285 -7.85 -0.84 -16.91
C PRO A 285 -7.32 -1.91 -15.96
N VAL A 286 -8.24 -2.51 -15.20
CA VAL A 286 -8.04 -3.76 -14.46
C VAL A 286 -8.82 -4.88 -15.14
N PHE A 287 -8.40 -6.12 -14.95
CA PHE A 287 -8.98 -7.30 -15.60
C PHE A 287 -9.60 -8.25 -14.57
N MET A 288 -10.82 -8.69 -14.82
CA MET A 288 -11.53 -9.68 -14.02
C MET A 288 -11.44 -10.99 -14.79
N HIS A 289 -10.50 -11.82 -14.39
CA HIS A 289 -10.18 -13.09 -15.04
C HIS A 289 -10.95 -14.24 -14.39
N LEU A 290 -11.50 -15.10 -15.25
CA LEU A 290 -12.19 -16.33 -14.87
C LEU A 290 -11.44 -17.51 -15.48
N ASN A 291 -11.25 -18.56 -14.71
CA ASN A 291 -10.71 -19.82 -15.22
C ASN A 291 -11.41 -21.02 -14.59
N THR A 292 -11.23 -22.17 -15.21
CA THR A 292 -11.76 -23.45 -14.75
C THR A 292 -10.76 -24.56 -15.06
N THR A 293 -10.95 -25.71 -14.43
CA THR A 293 -10.16 -26.91 -14.67
C THR A 293 -11.08 -28.09 -14.94
N THR A 294 -10.55 -29.09 -15.63
CA THR A 294 -11.28 -30.31 -15.98
C THR A 294 -11.39 -31.25 -14.78
N ASP A 295 -12.45 -32.07 -14.75
CA ASP A 295 -12.71 -33.04 -13.69
C ASP A 295 -11.45 -33.87 -13.32
N GLY A 296 -11.05 -33.80 -12.05
CA GLY A 296 -9.93 -34.56 -11.48
C GLY A 296 -8.63 -33.77 -11.28
N ARG A 297 -8.49 -32.55 -11.81
CA ARG A 297 -7.36 -31.66 -11.46
C ARG A 297 -7.64 -30.93 -10.15
N ASP A 298 -6.58 -30.70 -9.37
CA ASP A 298 -6.65 -29.94 -8.13
C ASP A 298 -7.18 -28.50 -8.39
N PRO A 299 -8.28 -28.06 -7.75
CA PRO A 299 -8.78 -26.69 -7.83
C PRO A 299 -7.72 -25.62 -7.55
N LEU A 300 -6.71 -25.92 -6.72
CA LEU A 300 -5.62 -24.98 -6.42
C LEU A 300 -4.75 -24.66 -7.63
N SER A 301 -4.75 -25.50 -8.68
CA SER A 301 -4.07 -25.21 -9.94
C SER A 301 -4.59 -23.96 -10.66
N LEU A 302 -5.80 -23.49 -10.33
CA LEU A 302 -6.38 -22.25 -10.86
C LEU A 302 -5.56 -21.01 -10.46
N TRP A 303 -4.88 -21.04 -9.31
CA TRP A 303 -4.00 -19.95 -8.88
C TRP A 303 -2.78 -19.80 -9.80
N GLU A 304 -2.11 -20.90 -10.12
CA GLU A 304 -0.96 -20.90 -11.02
C GLU A 304 -1.34 -20.42 -12.43
N ASP A 305 -2.55 -20.77 -12.86
CA ASP A 305 -3.11 -20.27 -14.11
C ASP A 305 -3.42 -18.77 -14.08
N ALA A 306 -3.99 -18.27 -12.99
CA ALA A 306 -4.22 -16.84 -12.80
C ALA A 306 -2.91 -16.03 -12.78
N LYS A 307 -1.83 -16.58 -12.21
CA LYS A 307 -0.49 -15.96 -12.27
C LYS A 307 0.06 -15.91 -13.70
N ARG A 308 -0.13 -16.99 -14.49
CA ARG A 308 0.24 -16.98 -15.92
C ARG A 308 -0.55 -15.93 -16.69
N GLN A 309 -1.86 -15.85 -16.47
CA GLN A 309 -2.69 -14.80 -17.10
C GLN A 309 -2.23 -13.40 -16.66
N MET A 310 -1.92 -13.20 -15.38
CA MET A 310 -1.40 -11.93 -14.88
C MET A 310 -0.11 -11.51 -15.60
N ALA A 311 0.81 -12.45 -15.83
CA ALA A 311 2.02 -12.16 -16.59
C ALA A 311 1.72 -11.74 -18.04
N VAL A 312 0.74 -12.37 -18.69
CA VAL A 312 0.26 -11.98 -20.03
C VAL A 312 -0.32 -10.56 -20.02
N GLU A 313 -1.16 -10.22 -19.04
CA GLU A 313 -1.74 -8.88 -18.92
C GLU A 313 -0.67 -7.80 -18.66
N VAL A 314 0.33 -8.09 -17.81
CA VAL A 314 1.47 -7.19 -17.55
C VAL A 314 2.28 -6.96 -18.83
N GLN A 315 2.55 -8.01 -19.62
CA GLN A 315 3.29 -7.91 -20.87
C GLN A 315 2.50 -7.21 -21.99
N SER A 316 1.18 -7.37 -21.97
CA SER A 316 0.26 -6.76 -22.95
C SER A 316 -0.07 -5.31 -22.65
N TRP A 317 0.25 -4.83 -21.45
CA TRP A 317 0.03 -3.45 -21.06
C TRP A 317 1.13 -2.52 -21.63
N PRO A 318 0.77 -1.32 -22.13
CA PRO A 318 -0.56 -0.72 -22.20
C PRO A 318 -1.41 -1.27 -23.34
N TYR A 319 -2.70 -1.45 -23.07
CA TYR A 319 -3.62 -2.07 -24.02
C TYR A 319 -3.93 -1.18 -25.24
N SER A 320 -4.01 -1.80 -26.42
CA SER A 320 -4.37 -1.12 -27.67
C SER A 320 -5.89 -0.91 -27.83
N PHE A 321 -6.72 -1.65 -27.10
CA PHE A 321 -8.17 -1.72 -27.32
C PHE A 321 -9.05 -0.64 -26.63
N PRO A 322 -8.68 0.03 -25.50
CA PRO A 322 -9.59 1.01 -24.88
C PRO A 322 -9.84 2.22 -25.77
N ALA A 323 -11.08 2.55 -26.13
CA ALA A 323 -11.36 3.57 -27.14
C ALA A 323 -11.09 5.02 -26.70
N SER A 324 -11.01 5.28 -25.39
CA SER A 324 -10.81 6.64 -24.87
C SER A 324 -9.42 7.21 -25.22
N GLU A 325 -9.41 8.44 -25.74
CA GLU A 325 -8.17 9.22 -25.96
C GLU A 325 -7.47 9.59 -24.64
N ASP A 326 -8.18 9.59 -23.52
CA ASP A 326 -7.60 9.78 -22.19
C ASP A 326 -6.72 8.59 -21.76
N PHE A 327 -6.77 7.47 -22.48
CA PHE A 327 -5.86 6.34 -22.32
C PHE A 327 -4.85 6.32 -23.48
N PRO A 328 -3.66 6.93 -23.31
CA PRO A 328 -2.66 6.95 -24.38
C PRO A 328 -2.18 5.53 -24.68
N LYS A 329 -2.05 5.24 -25.97
CA LYS A 329 -1.59 3.96 -26.50
C LYS A 329 -0.08 3.80 -26.32
N ALA A 330 0.43 2.60 -26.58
CA ALA A 330 1.84 2.27 -26.42
C ALA A 330 2.75 3.22 -27.21
N GLU A 331 2.40 3.49 -28.47
CA GLU A 331 3.11 4.38 -29.39
C GLU A 331 3.03 5.87 -28.99
N GLN A 332 2.07 6.23 -28.14
CA GLN A 332 1.90 7.59 -27.61
C GLN A 332 2.61 7.78 -26.27
N ARG A 333 3.24 6.74 -25.73
CA ARG A 333 3.96 6.76 -24.46
C ARG A 333 5.47 6.80 -24.70
N GLY A 334 6.20 7.33 -23.74
CA GLY A 334 7.65 7.41 -23.79
C GLY A 334 8.33 6.34 -22.93
N ARG A 335 9.67 6.33 -23.00
CA ARG A 335 10.54 5.48 -22.19
C ARG A 335 11.75 6.27 -21.72
N ILE A 336 12.21 5.99 -20.51
CA ILE A 336 13.51 6.41 -20.02
C ILE A 336 14.37 5.20 -19.64
N SER A 337 15.69 5.35 -19.77
CA SER A 337 16.67 4.38 -19.27
C SER A 337 17.87 5.11 -18.66
N GLY A 338 18.69 4.39 -17.92
CA GLY A 338 19.94 4.90 -17.38
C GLY A 338 20.59 3.89 -16.45
N ARG A 339 21.56 4.35 -15.67
CA ARG A 339 22.24 3.57 -14.63
C ARG A 339 22.19 4.29 -13.30
N PHE A 340 21.56 3.67 -12.31
CA PHE A 340 21.48 4.15 -10.95
C PHE A 340 22.71 3.70 -10.16
N LEU A 341 23.43 4.65 -9.59
CA LEU A 341 24.64 4.43 -8.81
C LEU A 341 24.46 5.02 -7.41
N VAL A 342 25.15 4.47 -6.42
CA VAL A 342 25.19 5.01 -5.06
C VAL A 342 26.62 5.41 -4.72
N HIS A 343 26.78 6.61 -4.16
CA HIS A 343 28.05 7.11 -3.65
C HIS A 343 27.92 7.51 -2.19
N ASP A 344 28.34 6.61 -1.30
CA ASP A 344 28.52 6.89 0.13
C ASP A 344 30.01 6.77 0.45
N TRP A 345 30.65 7.92 0.68
CA TRP A 345 32.10 8.03 0.89
C TRP A 345 32.60 7.29 2.14
N CYS A 346 31.72 6.96 3.09
CA CYS A 346 32.07 6.12 4.24
C CYS A 346 32.07 4.62 3.90
N VAL A 347 31.42 4.22 2.80
CA VAL A 347 31.27 2.82 2.36
C VAL A 347 32.26 2.48 1.24
N SER A 348 32.45 3.39 0.28
CA SER A 348 33.32 3.18 -0.88
C SER A 348 33.85 4.50 -1.41
N GLU A 349 35.12 4.51 -1.84
CA GLU A 349 35.74 5.68 -2.50
C GLU A 349 35.13 5.96 -3.88
N THR A 350 34.57 4.95 -4.54
CA THR A 350 33.93 5.06 -5.85
C THR A 350 32.44 4.74 -5.79
N SER A 351 31.66 5.29 -6.71
CA SER A 351 30.25 4.93 -6.85
C SER A 351 30.09 3.43 -7.14
N ILE A 352 29.11 2.81 -6.50
CA ILE A 352 28.75 1.40 -6.69
C ILE A 352 27.41 1.28 -7.44
N PRO A 353 27.17 0.17 -8.16
CA PRO A 353 25.86 -0.12 -8.74
C PRO A 353 24.73 -0.09 -7.70
N GLY A 354 23.65 0.61 -7.99
CA GLY A 354 22.45 0.66 -7.16
C GLY A 354 21.58 -0.58 -7.31
N ASN A 355 22.15 -1.78 -7.15
CA ASN A 355 21.47 -3.06 -7.32
C ASN A 355 20.23 -3.17 -6.43
N GLY A 356 19.08 -3.47 -7.05
CA GLY A 356 17.81 -3.61 -6.33
C GLY A 356 17.17 -2.28 -5.93
N GLY A 357 17.75 -1.14 -6.30
CA GLY A 357 17.18 0.18 -6.10
C GLY A 357 15.89 0.38 -6.90
N TYR A 358 14.89 0.99 -6.29
CA TYR A 358 13.65 1.37 -6.96
C TYR A 358 13.83 2.75 -7.58
N VAL A 359 13.66 2.83 -8.90
CA VAL A 359 13.77 4.07 -9.68
C VAL A 359 12.42 4.36 -10.31
N GLY A 360 11.93 5.59 -10.18
CA GLY A 360 10.59 5.94 -10.62
C GLY A 360 10.43 7.35 -11.14
N LEU A 361 9.46 7.53 -12.04
CA LEU A 361 8.93 8.82 -12.45
C LEU A 361 7.62 9.07 -11.71
N ALA A 362 7.54 10.20 -11.02
CA ALA A 362 6.33 10.69 -10.37
C ALA A 362 6.20 12.20 -10.64
N PRO A 363 5.03 12.81 -10.37
CA PRO A 363 4.85 14.24 -10.56
C PRO A 363 5.95 15.07 -9.88
N PRO A 364 6.31 16.23 -10.44
CA PRO A 364 7.28 17.11 -9.83
C PRO A 364 6.88 17.53 -8.41
N GLY A 365 7.84 17.55 -7.50
CA GLY A 365 7.61 17.86 -6.10
C GLY A 365 8.90 17.80 -5.28
N GLU A 366 8.77 17.92 -3.96
CA GLU A 366 9.91 17.82 -3.04
C GLU A 366 10.50 16.40 -2.99
N VAL A 367 11.72 16.27 -2.47
CA VAL A 367 12.33 14.95 -2.22
C VAL A 367 11.37 14.08 -1.40
N GLY A 368 11.09 12.86 -1.87
CA GLY A 368 10.16 11.94 -1.23
C GLY A 368 8.66 12.21 -1.46
N SER A 369 8.27 13.28 -2.16
CA SER A 369 6.84 13.64 -2.33
C SER A 369 6.03 12.60 -3.13
N TRP A 370 6.70 11.71 -3.85
CA TRP A 370 6.08 10.61 -4.57
C TRP A 370 5.25 9.69 -3.66
N GLN A 371 5.61 9.57 -2.38
CA GLN A 371 4.93 8.68 -1.43
C GLN A 371 3.55 9.20 -1.00
N THR A 372 3.27 10.49 -1.17
CA THR A 372 1.98 11.12 -0.83
C THR A 372 1.19 11.59 -2.05
N ASP A 373 1.75 11.44 -3.26
CA ASP A 373 1.01 11.78 -4.48
C ASP A 373 -0.17 10.80 -4.71
N GLY A 374 -1.34 11.41 -4.88
CA GLY A 374 -2.57 10.73 -5.29
C GLY A 374 -3.21 11.29 -6.56
N LYS A 375 -2.71 12.42 -7.08
CA LYS A 375 -3.33 13.14 -8.20
C LYS A 375 -2.76 12.73 -9.55
N GLY A 376 -1.44 12.52 -9.62
CA GLY A 376 -0.75 12.21 -10.86
C GLY A 376 -0.65 10.71 -11.16
N TYR A 377 0.23 10.39 -12.10
CA TYR A 377 0.60 9.01 -12.45
C TYR A 377 2.03 8.75 -12.02
N GLN A 378 2.34 7.51 -11.63
CA GLN A 378 3.70 7.12 -11.26
C GLN A 378 4.14 5.84 -11.95
N PHE A 379 5.41 5.78 -12.33
CA PHE A 379 5.98 4.65 -13.05
C PHE A 379 7.27 4.25 -12.35
N TRP A 380 7.42 2.97 -12.06
CA TRP A 380 8.55 2.51 -11.26
C TRP A 380 9.12 1.22 -11.85
N THR A 381 10.42 1.04 -11.67
CA THR A 381 11.16 -0.17 -12.00
C THR A 381 12.20 -0.44 -10.91
N GLN A 382 12.80 -1.61 -10.95
CA GLN A 382 13.94 -1.97 -10.11
C GLN A 382 15.20 -2.01 -10.98
N ALA A 383 16.27 -1.40 -10.50
CA ALA A 383 17.59 -1.46 -11.14
C ALA A 383 18.20 -2.85 -10.98
N ASP A 384 18.85 -3.35 -12.04
CA ASP A 384 19.52 -4.65 -12.04
C ASP A 384 20.84 -4.66 -11.27
N GLU A 385 21.56 -5.79 -11.30
CA GLU A 385 22.84 -5.97 -10.62
C GLU A 385 23.93 -4.96 -11.02
N GLN A 386 23.83 -4.37 -12.22
CA GLN A 386 24.74 -3.34 -12.72
C GLN A 386 24.19 -1.92 -12.51
N GLY A 387 23.05 -1.79 -11.83
CA GLY A 387 22.34 -0.54 -11.60
C GLY A 387 21.57 -0.06 -12.83
N LEU A 388 21.50 -0.84 -13.91
CA LEU A 388 20.79 -0.41 -15.12
C LEU A 388 19.28 -0.46 -14.86
N PHE A 389 18.57 0.55 -15.33
CA PHE A 389 17.13 0.64 -15.22
C PHE A 389 16.50 1.08 -16.54
N SER A 390 15.25 0.66 -16.76
CA SER A 390 14.41 1.10 -17.86
C SER A 390 12.96 1.22 -17.38
N ILE A 391 12.37 2.39 -17.59
CA ILE A 391 10.95 2.67 -17.31
C ILE A 391 10.27 2.93 -18.64
N ALA A 392 9.51 1.95 -19.12
CA ALA A 392 8.77 2.04 -20.38
C ALA A 392 7.31 2.44 -20.16
N ASN A 393 6.61 2.75 -21.27
CA ASN A 393 5.17 3.01 -21.30
C ASN A 393 4.73 4.19 -20.40
N VAL A 394 5.60 5.19 -20.26
CA VAL A 394 5.36 6.38 -19.46
C VAL A 394 4.43 7.34 -20.22
N ARG A 395 3.38 7.83 -19.56
CA ARG A 395 2.46 8.79 -20.16
C ARG A 395 3.20 10.10 -20.50
N PRO A 396 2.83 10.79 -21.58
CA PRO A 396 3.35 12.13 -21.83
C PRO A 396 3.07 13.08 -20.66
N GLY A 397 4.04 13.90 -20.31
CA GLY A 397 3.94 14.84 -19.19
C GLY A 397 5.29 15.19 -18.59
N ASP A 398 5.26 16.05 -17.56
CA ASP A 398 6.43 16.44 -16.79
C ASP A 398 6.52 15.64 -15.49
N TYR A 399 7.72 15.17 -15.18
CA TYR A 399 8.02 14.31 -14.05
C TYR A 399 9.32 14.75 -13.36
N ASN A 400 9.53 14.27 -12.14
CA ASN A 400 10.88 14.12 -11.60
C ASN A 400 11.23 12.64 -11.53
N LEU A 401 12.50 12.32 -11.74
CA LEU A 401 13.04 11.00 -11.42
C LEU A 401 13.33 10.94 -9.93
N TYR A 402 12.74 9.97 -9.25
CA TYR A 402 12.99 9.64 -7.86
C TYR A 402 13.63 8.26 -7.76
N ALA A 403 14.36 8.02 -6.68
CA ALA A 403 14.79 6.67 -6.36
C ALA A 403 14.94 6.47 -4.86
N TYR A 404 14.91 5.22 -4.44
CA TYR A 404 15.40 4.80 -3.13
C TYR A 404 15.94 3.38 -3.24
N ILE A 405 16.84 3.01 -2.34
CA ILE A 405 17.49 1.71 -2.38
C ILE A 405 17.59 1.15 -0.96
N PRO A 406 17.05 -0.07 -0.71
CA PRO A 406 17.27 -0.74 0.56
C PRO A 406 18.77 -0.85 0.87
N GLY A 407 19.15 -0.57 2.12
CA GLY A 407 20.55 -0.52 2.55
C GLY A 407 21.14 0.89 2.61
N PHE A 408 20.48 1.90 2.03
CA PHE A 408 20.88 3.30 2.16
C PHE A 408 19.71 4.19 2.61
N LEU A 409 19.98 5.07 3.57
CA LEU A 409 19.00 6.04 4.06
C LEU A 409 18.60 7.04 2.97
N GLY A 410 17.36 7.51 3.01
CA GLY A 410 16.89 8.71 2.32
C GLY A 410 16.14 8.48 1.00
N ASP A 411 15.85 9.59 0.33
CA ASP A 411 15.13 9.67 -0.93
C ASP A 411 16.01 10.40 -1.95
N TYR A 412 16.20 9.80 -3.12
CA TYR A 412 16.81 10.46 -4.26
C TYR A 412 15.77 11.22 -5.07
N LYS A 413 16.15 12.41 -5.56
CA LYS A 413 15.46 13.16 -6.60
C LYS A 413 16.48 13.71 -7.59
N PHE A 414 16.29 13.45 -8.88
CA PHE A 414 17.09 14.05 -9.93
C PHE A 414 16.84 15.56 -9.98
N GLY A 415 17.93 16.34 -10.06
CA GLY A 415 17.87 17.80 -9.90
C GLY A 415 17.07 18.55 -10.98
N SER A 416 16.85 17.94 -12.14
CA SER A 416 16.05 18.51 -13.23
C SER A 416 14.72 17.77 -13.42
N SER A 417 13.73 18.46 -13.97
CA SER A 417 12.51 17.81 -14.46
C SER A 417 12.80 16.98 -15.72
N VAL A 418 12.06 15.89 -15.87
CA VAL A 418 12.08 15.01 -17.04
C VAL A 418 10.76 15.18 -17.78
N THR A 419 10.81 15.74 -18.99
CA THR A 419 9.65 15.86 -19.87
C THR A 419 9.57 14.68 -20.81
N ILE A 420 8.45 13.96 -20.76
CA ILE A 420 8.18 12.81 -21.62
C ILE A 420 7.28 13.26 -22.78
N ALA A 421 7.82 13.23 -23.99
CA ALA A 421 7.04 13.45 -25.20
C ALA A 421 6.46 12.12 -25.75
N PRO A 422 5.34 12.15 -26.50
CA PRO A 422 4.79 10.95 -27.12
C PRO A 422 5.82 10.20 -27.97
N GLY A 423 5.96 8.88 -27.77
CA GLY A 423 6.90 8.04 -28.50
C GLY A 423 8.39 8.30 -28.22
N SER A 424 8.72 9.15 -27.25
CA SER A 424 10.11 9.50 -26.95
C SER A 424 10.87 8.37 -26.24
N SER A 425 12.19 8.32 -26.46
CA SER A 425 13.11 7.48 -25.71
C SER A 425 14.27 8.35 -25.23
N MET A 426 14.53 8.36 -23.93
CA MET A 426 15.59 9.17 -23.32
C MET A 426 16.54 8.27 -22.54
N ASP A 427 17.84 8.44 -22.76
CA ASP A 427 18.89 7.87 -21.90
C ASP A 427 19.38 8.95 -20.94
N MET A 428 19.28 8.67 -19.65
CA MET A 428 19.69 9.56 -18.57
C MET A 428 21.17 9.40 -18.21
N GLY A 429 21.86 8.40 -18.76
CA GLY A 429 23.23 8.07 -18.38
C GLY A 429 23.32 7.64 -16.92
N ASP A 430 24.39 8.05 -16.25
CA ASP A 430 24.62 7.75 -14.84
C ASP A 430 23.86 8.73 -13.94
N VAL A 431 23.04 8.17 -13.07
CA VAL A 431 22.28 8.87 -12.05
C VAL A 431 22.84 8.46 -10.69
N VAL A 432 23.60 9.36 -10.06
CA VAL A 432 24.29 9.09 -8.80
C VAL A 432 23.45 9.58 -7.62
N TYR A 433 23.12 8.67 -6.72
CA TYR A 433 22.56 8.98 -5.42
C TYR A 433 23.68 9.12 -4.38
N GLU A 434 23.69 10.24 -3.67
CA GLU A 434 24.52 10.46 -2.49
C GLU A 434 23.63 10.38 -1.25
N PRO A 435 23.61 9.23 -0.53
CA PRO A 435 22.81 9.09 0.68
C PRO A 435 23.22 10.12 1.73
N PRO A 436 22.29 10.64 2.54
CA PRO A 436 22.61 11.56 3.62
C PRO A 436 23.69 11.01 4.55
N ARG A 437 24.82 11.72 4.67
CA ARG A 437 25.99 11.33 5.46
C ARG A 437 26.68 12.58 6.02
N HIS A 438 26.72 12.70 7.34
CA HIS A 438 27.44 13.76 8.07
C HIS A 438 28.87 13.32 8.44
N GLY A 439 29.04 12.07 8.85
CA GLY A 439 30.35 11.51 9.15
C GLY A 439 30.33 10.00 9.41
N PRO A 440 31.43 9.43 9.93
CA PRO A 440 31.54 8.01 10.21
C PRO A 440 30.44 7.53 11.17
N THR A 441 29.87 6.35 10.91
CA THR A 441 28.90 5.74 11.82
C THR A 441 29.59 5.34 13.13
N LEU A 442 29.08 5.80 14.28
CA LEU A 442 29.46 5.25 15.59
C LEU A 442 28.73 3.95 15.88
N TRP A 443 27.42 3.93 15.65
CA TRP A 443 26.57 2.76 15.76
C TRP A 443 25.29 2.95 14.96
N GLU A 444 24.65 1.84 14.63
CA GLU A 444 23.41 1.79 13.89
C GLU A 444 22.54 0.60 14.35
N MET A 445 21.24 0.69 14.08
CA MET A 445 20.23 -0.31 14.43
C MET A 445 19.19 -0.42 13.31
N GLY A 446 18.76 -1.64 13.01
CA GLY A 446 17.83 -1.93 11.91
C GLY A 446 18.53 -2.02 10.56
N TYR A 447 17.74 -2.05 9.49
CA TYR A 447 18.21 -2.06 8.10
C TYR A 447 17.34 -1.08 7.31
N PRO A 448 17.92 -0.09 6.60
CA PRO A 448 17.15 0.98 5.97
C PRO A 448 16.44 0.45 4.72
N ASP A 449 15.24 -0.09 4.89
CA ASP A 449 14.38 -0.63 3.83
C ASP A 449 12.96 -0.06 3.85
N ARG A 450 12.73 0.94 4.71
CA ARG A 450 11.45 1.61 4.98
C ARG A 450 10.45 0.75 5.74
N THR A 451 10.90 -0.32 6.39
CA THR A 451 10.02 -1.25 7.11
C THR A 451 10.51 -1.53 8.52
N ALA A 452 9.59 -1.89 9.40
CA ALA A 452 9.96 -2.40 10.71
C ALA A 452 10.25 -3.92 10.72
N SER A 453 10.46 -4.54 9.55
CA SER A 453 10.51 -6.01 9.39
C SER A 453 11.62 -6.68 10.20
N GLY A 454 12.75 -5.99 10.36
CA GLY A 454 13.89 -6.49 11.11
C GLY A 454 13.67 -6.56 12.62
N PHE A 455 12.80 -5.74 13.18
CA PHE A 455 12.66 -5.61 14.64
C PHE A 455 11.86 -6.75 15.28
N TYR A 456 11.91 -6.82 16.61
CA TYR A 456 11.28 -7.89 17.38
C TYR A 456 9.75 -7.81 17.37
N VAL A 457 9.14 -8.67 16.56
CA VAL A 457 7.70 -8.95 16.60
C VAL A 457 7.47 -10.12 17.56
N PRO A 458 6.63 -9.96 18.60
CA PRO A 458 6.39 -11.01 19.59
C PRO A 458 5.53 -12.15 19.03
N ASP A 459 5.46 -13.25 19.77
CA ASP A 459 4.46 -14.28 19.51
C ASP A 459 3.05 -13.76 19.79
N VAL A 460 2.08 -14.23 18.98
CA VAL A 460 0.66 -13.92 19.17
C VAL A 460 0.14 -14.56 20.44
N ASP A 461 -0.77 -13.87 21.15
CA ASP A 461 -1.58 -14.52 22.18
C ASP A 461 -2.40 -15.64 21.52
N PRO A 462 -2.27 -16.91 21.96
CA PRO A 462 -3.02 -18.03 21.38
C PRO A 462 -4.54 -17.81 21.31
N LYS A 463 -5.09 -16.94 22.17
CA LYS A 463 -6.51 -16.54 22.14
C LYS A 463 -6.91 -15.78 20.87
N TYR A 464 -5.98 -15.09 20.22
CA TYR A 464 -6.23 -14.22 19.07
C TYR A 464 -5.54 -14.70 17.79
N ILE A 465 -5.20 -15.99 17.75
CA ILE A 465 -4.45 -16.58 16.64
C ILE A 465 -5.23 -16.48 15.31
N ASN A 466 -4.54 -16.17 14.23
CA ASN A 466 -4.98 -16.51 12.88
C ASN A 466 -4.03 -17.60 12.36
N LYS A 467 -4.58 -18.79 12.07
CA LYS A 467 -3.75 -19.95 11.73
C LYS A 467 -3.01 -19.79 10.39
N LEU A 468 -3.45 -18.85 9.54
CA LEU A 468 -2.77 -18.50 8.29
C LEU A 468 -1.33 -18.05 8.51
N TYR A 469 -0.99 -17.46 9.67
CA TYR A 469 0.33 -16.83 9.87
C TYR A 469 1.26 -17.60 10.82
N VAL A 470 0.86 -18.77 11.32
CA VAL A 470 1.64 -19.52 12.34
C VAL A 470 2.99 -20.00 11.79
N ASN A 471 3.03 -20.41 10.52
CA ASN A 471 4.25 -20.92 9.87
C ASN A 471 4.83 -19.94 8.84
N HIS A 472 4.57 -18.64 9.01
CA HIS A 472 4.97 -17.59 8.07
C HIS A 472 5.78 -16.50 8.79
N PRO A 473 7.08 -16.73 9.05
CA PRO A 473 7.90 -15.80 9.83
C PRO A 473 7.90 -14.38 9.23
N ASP A 474 7.95 -14.27 7.90
CA ASP A 474 7.94 -13.00 7.16
C ASP A 474 6.59 -12.27 7.19
N SER A 475 5.56 -12.86 7.79
CA SER A 475 4.23 -12.27 7.93
C SER A 475 3.67 -12.42 9.33
N ARG A 476 4.51 -12.77 10.32
CA ARG A 476 4.10 -12.92 11.72
C ARG A 476 3.47 -11.65 12.28
N PHE A 477 3.93 -10.48 11.81
CA PHE A 477 3.39 -9.16 12.16
C PHE A 477 1.92 -8.97 11.78
N ARG A 478 1.34 -9.88 10.99
CA ARG A 478 -0.05 -9.83 10.59
C ARG A 478 -1.02 -10.43 11.61
N GLN A 479 -0.52 -10.96 12.72
CA GLN A 479 -1.34 -11.47 13.80
C GLN A 479 -2.01 -10.33 14.57
N TYR A 480 -3.25 -10.57 15.00
CA TYR A 480 -3.99 -9.58 15.79
C TYR A 480 -3.42 -9.47 17.21
N GLY A 481 -3.41 -8.25 17.76
CA GLY A 481 -3.13 -8.01 19.17
C GLY A 481 -1.65 -7.97 19.53
N LEU A 482 -0.75 -8.04 18.55
CA LEU A 482 0.70 -8.01 18.79
C LEU A 482 1.18 -6.75 19.51
N TRP A 483 0.51 -5.61 19.30
CA TRP A 483 0.81 -4.38 20.04
C TRP A 483 0.57 -4.57 21.54
N ASP A 484 -0.51 -5.24 21.95
CA ASP A 484 -0.87 -5.39 23.37
C ASP A 484 0.14 -6.27 24.13
N ARG A 485 0.89 -7.12 23.41
CA ARG A 485 1.99 -7.94 23.95
C ARG A 485 3.10 -7.09 24.57
N TYR A 486 3.26 -5.82 24.15
CA TYR A 486 4.25 -4.92 24.76
C TYR A 486 4.04 -4.81 26.27
N THR A 487 2.80 -4.58 26.71
CA THR A 487 2.48 -4.44 28.14
C THR A 487 2.77 -5.71 28.93
N GLU A 488 2.63 -6.89 28.30
CA GLU A 488 2.91 -8.16 28.96
C GLU A 488 4.41 -8.43 29.11
N LEU A 489 5.18 -8.09 28.08
CA LEU A 489 6.64 -8.27 28.07
C LEU A 489 7.37 -7.22 28.91
N TYR A 490 6.78 -6.03 29.03
CA TYR A 490 7.35 -4.85 29.66
C TYR A 490 6.38 -4.26 30.71
N PRO A 491 5.98 -4.99 31.76
CA PRO A 491 4.87 -4.59 32.63
C PRO A 491 5.17 -3.36 33.51
N ASP A 492 6.42 -3.18 33.90
CA ASP A 492 6.88 -2.16 34.85
C ASP A 492 8.07 -1.32 34.35
N LYS A 493 8.68 -1.71 33.23
CA LYS A 493 9.88 -1.08 32.64
C LYS A 493 9.79 -1.10 31.13
N ASP A 494 10.42 -0.13 30.48
CA ASP A 494 10.48 -0.06 29.02
C ASP A 494 11.76 -0.68 28.44
N VAL A 495 11.82 -0.76 27.11
CA VAL A 495 12.95 -1.32 26.34
C VAL A 495 14.26 -0.63 26.71
N VAL A 496 15.31 -1.43 26.96
CA VAL A 496 16.69 -0.96 27.13
C VAL A 496 17.57 -1.72 26.14
N TYR A 497 18.06 -1.01 25.13
CA TYR A 497 18.99 -1.52 24.15
C TYR A 497 20.40 -1.06 24.48
N THR A 498 21.37 -1.97 24.49
CA THR A 498 22.79 -1.64 24.69
C THR A 498 23.58 -1.97 23.43
N VAL A 499 24.13 -0.93 22.78
CA VAL A 499 24.94 -1.05 21.57
C VAL A 499 26.10 -2.02 21.81
N GLY A 500 26.30 -2.95 20.86
CA GLY A 500 27.32 -4.00 20.94
C GLY A 500 26.98 -5.17 21.87
N LYS A 501 25.81 -5.18 22.53
CA LYS A 501 25.35 -6.30 23.38
C LYS A 501 23.96 -6.81 23.01
N SER A 502 23.03 -5.89 22.75
CA SER A 502 21.66 -6.21 22.35
C SER A 502 21.57 -6.53 20.86
N ASP A 503 20.57 -7.32 20.49
CA ASP A 503 20.23 -7.68 19.10
C ASP A 503 18.88 -7.05 18.76
N TRP A 504 18.83 -6.11 17.81
CA TRP A 504 17.59 -5.39 17.49
C TRP A 504 16.49 -6.31 16.96
N ALA A 505 16.81 -7.48 16.42
CA ALA A 505 15.83 -8.46 15.96
C ALA A 505 15.12 -9.19 17.13
N LYS A 506 15.66 -9.10 18.35
CA LYS A 506 15.17 -9.78 19.55
C LYS A 506 14.82 -8.83 20.70
N ASP A 507 15.60 -7.77 20.86
CA ASP A 507 15.59 -6.90 22.03
C ASP A 507 14.94 -5.54 21.78
N TRP A 508 14.63 -5.21 20.52
CA TRP A 508 13.96 -3.97 20.15
C TRP A 508 12.57 -4.25 19.60
N PHE A 509 11.55 -3.99 20.41
CA PHE A 509 10.17 -4.27 20.04
C PHE A 509 9.76 -3.51 18.77
N TYR A 510 8.99 -4.15 17.89
CA TYR A 510 8.72 -3.62 16.55
C TYR A 510 7.91 -2.31 16.52
N ALA A 511 7.18 -1.99 17.60
CA ALA A 511 6.34 -0.79 17.69
C ALA A 511 6.50 -0.08 19.05
N HIS A 512 6.95 1.17 19.01
CA HIS A 512 7.05 2.05 20.18
C HIS A 512 5.69 2.68 20.45
N ILE A 513 4.99 2.10 21.42
CA ILE A 513 3.58 2.36 21.75
C ILE A 513 3.43 2.69 23.25
N PRO A 514 2.32 3.32 23.69
CA PRO A 514 2.07 3.52 25.10
C PRO A 514 1.80 2.18 25.80
N ARG A 515 2.12 2.12 27.09
CA ARG A 515 1.92 0.93 27.92
C ARG A 515 0.62 1.04 28.68
N ARG A 516 -0.14 -0.05 28.76
CA ARG A 516 -1.35 -0.11 29.59
C ARG A 516 -1.00 -0.44 31.04
N THR A 517 -1.43 0.36 32.00
CA THR A 517 -1.25 0.12 33.44
C THR A 517 -2.20 -0.98 33.93
N LYS A 518 -2.03 -1.42 35.18
CA LYS A 518 -2.95 -2.40 35.80
C LYS A 518 -4.35 -1.84 35.97
N GLU A 519 -4.45 -0.52 36.12
CA GLU A 519 -5.68 0.25 36.23
C GLU A 519 -6.37 0.47 34.87
N GLY A 520 -5.70 0.07 33.77
CA GLY A 520 -6.23 0.15 32.41
C GLY A 520 -5.94 1.46 31.68
N GLU A 521 -5.16 2.36 32.28
CA GLU A 521 -4.76 3.64 31.69
C GLU A 521 -3.55 3.45 30.78
N TYR A 522 -3.42 4.26 29.73
CA TYR A 522 -2.22 4.29 28.90
C TYR A 522 -1.24 5.33 29.44
N VAL A 523 0.03 4.94 29.54
CA VAL A 523 1.12 5.83 29.95
C VAL A 523 2.20 5.93 28.87
N PRO A 524 2.92 7.07 28.79
CA PRO A 524 4.05 7.22 27.88
C PRO A 524 5.10 6.14 28.14
N THR A 525 5.80 5.72 27.10
CA THR A 525 6.92 4.78 27.19
C THR A 525 8.22 5.49 26.82
N THR A 526 9.30 5.15 27.51
CA THR A 526 10.63 5.74 27.28
C THR A 526 11.67 4.64 27.09
N TRP A 527 12.05 4.43 25.83
CA TRP A 527 13.05 3.44 25.44
C TRP A 527 14.46 4.03 25.58
N GLN A 528 15.41 3.20 25.99
CA GLN A 528 16.79 3.61 26.20
C GLN A 528 17.70 2.98 25.16
N ILE A 529 18.59 3.78 24.57
CA ILE A 529 19.70 3.31 23.76
C ILE A 529 20.99 3.70 24.47
N LYS A 530 21.67 2.70 25.05
CA LYS A 530 22.94 2.86 25.76
C LYS A 530 24.10 2.60 24.81
N PHE A 531 25.07 3.49 24.78
CA PHE A 531 26.24 3.37 23.91
C PHE A 531 27.48 3.96 24.58
N TYR A 532 28.65 3.56 24.11
CA TYR A 532 29.93 4.01 24.65
C TYR A 532 30.60 5.00 23.69
N VAL A 533 31.25 6.04 24.22
CA VAL A 533 32.07 6.98 23.46
C VAL A 533 33.48 7.02 24.06
N ASP A 534 34.48 6.58 23.28
CA ASP A 534 35.88 6.45 23.72
C ASP A 534 36.57 7.81 23.96
N SER A 535 36.23 8.79 23.13
CA SER A 535 36.67 10.17 23.28
C SER A 535 35.61 11.11 22.70
N VAL A 536 35.15 12.05 23.52
CA VAL A 536 34.45 13.22 23.02
C VAL A 536 35.53 14.21 22.59
N GLY A 537 35.51 14.70 21.35
CA GLY A 537 36.51 15.65 20.86
C GLY A 537 36.73 16.78 21.87
N ASN A 538 37.98 17.20 22.06
CA ASN A 538 38.39 18.09 23.15
C ASN A 538 37.56 19.39 23.13
N THR A 539 36.70 19.58 24.14
CA THR A 539 35.74 20.70 24.27
C THR A 539 36.41 22.08 24.42
N SER A 540 37.74 22.11 24.52
CA SER A 540 38.57 23.32 24.56
C SER A 540 38.98 23.85 23.18
N SER A 541 38.68 23.12 22.10
CA SER A 541 38.87 23.59 20.73
C SER A 541 37.52 23.91 20.09
N SER A 542 37.37 25.12 19.56
CA SER A 542 36.18 25.62 18.88
C SER A 542 35.81 24.88 17.57
N ASN A 543 36.39 23.70 17.33
CA ASN A 543 36.36 22.96 16.07
C ASN A 543 35.85 21.51 16.19
N VAL A 544 35.31 21.10 17.35
CA VAL A 544 34.65 19.79 17.45
C VAL A 544 33.26 19.95 16.86
N GLY A 545 33.05 19.42 15.64
CA GLY A 545 31.74 19.40 15.02
C GLY A 545 30.73 18.62 15.88
N ASP A 546 29.45 18.81 15.61
CA ASP A 546 28.38 18.10 16.31
C ASP A 546 28.21 16.67 15.76
N TYR A 547 27.71 15.77 16.61
CA TYR A 547 27.26 14.45 16.19
C TYR A 547 25.88 14.57 15.54
N LEU A 548 25.52 13.61 14.69
CA LEU A 548 24.21 13.59 14.06
C LEU A 548 23.51 12.26 14.28
N LEU A 549 22.36 12.28 14.95
CA LEU A 549 21.49 11.13 15.10
C LEU A 549 20.42 11.16 14.01
N ARG A 550 20.43 10.14 13.15
CA ARG A 550 19.41 9.91 12.13
C ARG A 550 18.36 8.94 12.66
N VAL A 551 17.09 9.31 12.54
CA VAL A 551 15.96 8.48 12.94
C VAL A 551 15.04 8.32 11.74
N ALA A 552 15.08 7.15 11.12
CA ALA A 552 14.16 6.74 10.08
C ALA A 552 12.97 5.99 10.68
N VAL A 553 11.78 6.44 10.30
CA VAL A 553 10.49 5.93 10.77
C VAL A 553 9.77 5.28 9.60
N ALA A 554 9.45 4.00 9.75
CA ALA A 554 8.69 3.23 8.77
C ALA A 554 7.20 3.63 8.75
N THR A 555 6.67 4.06 9.91
CA THR A 555 5.28 4.48 10.08
C THR A 555 5.07 5.19 11.42
N ALA A 556 4.09 6.09 11.46
CA ALA A 556 3.59 6.65 12.70
C ALA A 556 2.05 6.69 12.70
N HIS A 557 1.44 6.54 13.88
CA HIS A 557 0.02 6.77 14.08
C HIS A 557 -0.20 7.61 15.33
N VAL A 558 -0.59 8.89 15.14
CA VAL A 558 -0.87 9.85 16.21
C VAL A 558 0.17 9.73 17.33
N ALA A 559 1.42 9.95 16.97
CA ALA A 559 2.55 9.74 17.86
C ALA A 559 3.47 10.96 17.85
N GLU A 560 4.12 11.22 18.97
CA GLU A 560 5.18 12.21 19.08
C GLU A 560 6.38 11.51 19.72
N LEU A 561 7.51 11.55 19.01
CA LEU A 561 8.80 11.11 19.54
C LEU A 561 9.53 12.30 20.11
N GLN A 562 9.88 12.22 21.39
CA GLN A 562 10.84 13.12 22.02
C GLN A 562 12.16 12.39 22.27
N VAL A 563 13.26 13.01 21.85
CA VAL A 563 14.61 12.48 22.08
C VAL A 563 15.32 13.34 23.13
N ARG A 564 15.86 12.69 24.15
CA ARG A 564 16.76 13.28 25.16
C ARG A 564 18.06 12.50 25.21
N ILE A 565 19.10 13.12 25.76
CA ILE A 565 20.40 12.48 25.94
C ILE A 565 20.94 12.74 27.34
N ASN A 566 21.39 11.69 28.02
CA ASN A 566 21.99 11.70 29.37
C ASN A 566 21.14 12.33 30.49
N ASN A 567 19.91 12.77 30.18
CA ASN A 567 18.93 13.28 31.11
C ASN A 567 17.56 12.71 30.75
N GLN A 568 16.99 11.90 31.65
CA GLN A 568 15.65 11.32 31.47
C GLN A 568 14.53 12.25 31.93
N ASP A 569 14.84 13.36 32.60
CA ASP A 569 13.83 14.25 33.19
C ASP A 569 12.89 14.81 32.11
N MET A 570 11.64 14.33 32.11
CA MET A 570 10.61 14.75 31.15
C MET A 570 10.15 16.19 31.37
N SER A 571 10.43 16.80 32.53
CA SER A 571 10.16 18.22 32.76
C SER A 571 11.15 19.13 32.03
N SER A 572 12.32 18.61 31.66
CA SER A 572 13.28 19.31 30.81
C SER A 572 12.87 19.25 29.33
N SER A 573 13.19 20.32 28.59
CA SER A 573 12.97 20.37 27.15
C SER A 573 13.73 19.23 26.46
N PRO A 574 13.09 18.48 25.54
CA PRO A 574 13.79 17.45 24.79
C PRO A 574 14.82 18.09 23.84
N LEU A 575 15.85 17.33 23.48
CA LEU A 575 16.81 17.72 22.44
C LEU A 575 16.10 17.86 21.08
N PHE A 576 15.11 17.00 20.84
CA PHE A 576 14.30 16.99 19.63
C PHE A 576 12.89 16.49 19.91
N SER A 577 11.90 17.05 19.22
CA SER A 577 10.55 16.50 19.14
C SER A 577 10.09 16.50 17.69
N THR A 578 9.43 15.42 17.27
CA THR A 578 8.76 15.35 15.97
C THR A 578 7.50 16.22 15.89
N GLY A 579 6.97 16.65 17.05
CA GLY A 579 5.55 16.96 17.18
C GLY A 579 4.67 15.72 16.93
N VAL A 580 3.35 15.90 16.92
CA VAL A 580 2.43 14.81 16.58
C VAL A 580 2.47 14.54 15.09
N ILE A 581 2.80 13.30 14.72
CA ILE A 581 2.94 12.82 13.35
C ILE A 581 2.10 11.56 13.11
N GLY A 582 1.90 11.23 11.83
CA GLY A 582 1.32 9.96 11.41
C GLY A 582 -0.11 10.07 10.90
N HIS A 583 -1.01 9.24 11.47
CA HIS A 583 -2.34 8.87 10.96
C HIS A 583 -2.34 7.68 9.98
N ASP A 584 -1.22 6.96 9.89
CA ASP A 584 -1.06 5.85 8.95
C ASP A 584 -1.98 4.66 9.31
N ASN A 585 -2.26 4.47 10.60
CA ASN A 585 -3.10 3.38 11.17
C ASN A 585 -2.49 1.97 10.97
N THR A 586 -1.17 1.86 10.80
CA THR A 586 -0.52 0.58 10.48
C THR A 586 -0.60 -0.44 11.63
N ILE A 587 -0.46 0.02 12.88
CA ILE A 587 -0.46 -0.83 14.09
C ILE A 587 -1.77 -1.63 14.18
N GLY A 588 -2.92 -0.95 14.12
CA GLY A 588 -4.24 -1.60 14.14
C GLY A 588 -4.63 -2.27 12.82
N ARG A 589 -3.82 -2.16 11.77
CA ARG A 589 -4.08 -2.74 10.43
C ARG A 589 -3.00 -3.73 10.00
N HIS A 590 -2.30 -4.33 10.98
CA HIS A 590 -1.41 -5.48 10.74
C HIS A 590 -0.28 -5.16 9.74
N GLY A 591 0.19 -3.92 9.72
CA GLY A 591 1.25 -3.45 8.84
C GLY A 591 2.49 -3.00 9.62
N ILE A 592 3.67 -3.16 9.00
CA ILE A 592 4.98 -2.78 9.56
C ILE A 592 5.57 -1.51 8.94
N HIS A 593 4.82 -0.84 8.08
CA HIS A 593 5.23 0.38 7.38
C HIS A 593 4.00 1.11 6.82
N GLY A 594 4.18 2.41 6.60
CA GLY A 594 3.20 3.39 6.18
C GLY A 594 3.91 4.49 5.41
N LEU A 595 3.82 5.75 5.86
CA LEU A 595 4.61 6.83 5.29
C LEU A 595 6.00 6.89 5.94
N TYR A 596 7.03 6.85 5.10
CA TYR A 596 8.42 6.92 5.51
C TYR A 596 8.79 8.37 5.89
N ARG A 597 9.45 8.53 7.04
CA ARG A 597 9.90 9.83 7.55
C ARG A 597 11.33 9.71 8.05
N LEU A 598 12.21 10.62 7.63
CA LEU A 598 13.60 10.70 8.09
C LEU A 598 13.80 11.99 8.88
N TYR A 599 14.28 11.84 10.11
CA TYR A 599 14.63 12.96 10.98
C TYR A 599 16.13 13.02 11.22
N GLU A 600 16.64 14.24 11.32
CA GLU A 600 18.02 14.55 11.66
C GLU A 600 18.05 15.29 12.99
N VAL A 601 18.73 14.73 13.98
CA VAL A 601 18.84 15.28 15.33
C VAL A 601 20.30 15.64 15.59
N LEU A 602 20.58 16.94 15.64
CA LEU A 602 21.90 17.45 15.98
C LEU A 602 22.18 17.16 17.47
N VAL A 603 23.33 16.56 17.76
CA VAL A 603 23.74 16.19 19.12
C VAL A 603 25.03 16.94 19.45
N PRO A 604 24.94 18.06 20.19
CA PRO A 604 26.12 18.80 20.61
C PRO A 604 27.09 17.93 21.41
N ALA A 605 28.38 18.00 21.07
CA ALA A 605 29.41 17.21 21.75
C ALA A 605 29.44 17.47 23.27
N ALA A 606 29.07 18.67 23.71
CA ALA A 606 28.96 19.05 25.12
C ALA A 606 27.90 18.27 25.92
N LEU A 607 26.94 17.64 25.25
CA LEU A 607 25.93 16.77 25.89
C LEU A 607 26.43 15.33 26.06
N LEU A 608 27.55 14.97 25.44
CA LEU A 608 28.18 13.65 25.53
C LEU A 608 29.28 13.65 26.57
N SER A 609 29.45 12.51 27.22
CA SER A 609 30.56 12.25 28.13
C SER A 609 31.44 11.13 27.58
N LYS A 610 32.73 11.14 27.92
CA LYS A 610 33.56 9.94 27.72
C LYS A 610 32.99 8.82 28.59
N GLY A 611 32.74 7.66 27.99
CA GLY A 611 32.13 6.53 28.68
C GLY A 611 30.73 6.20 28.16
N GLU A 612 29.89 5.66 29.05
CA GLU A 612 28.48 5.34 28.74
C GLU A 612 27.65 6.62 28.58
N ASN A 613 26.88 6.65 27.51
CA ASN A 613 25.87 7.67 27.21
C ASN A 613 24.54 6.97 26.91
N ILE A 614 23.43 7.68 27.14
CA ILE A 614 22.09 7.13 26.97
C ILE A 614 21.24 8.11 26.17
N PHE A 615 20.69 7.65 25.05
CA PHE A 615 19.52 8.29 24.46
C PHE A 615 18.24 7.78 25.10
N TYR A 616 17.33 8.69 25.40
CA TYR A 616 15.97 8.40 25.84
C TYR A 616 15.01 8.80 24.74
N PHE A 617 14.33 7.80 24.18
CA PHE A 617 13.31 7.96 23.16
C PHE A 617 11.97 7.83 23.87
N THR A 618 11.20 8.91 23.97
CA THR A 618 9.89 8.91 24.62
C THR A 618 8.79 9.06 23.58
N GLN A 619 7.87 8.10 23.51
CA GLN A 619 6.59 8.29 22.85
C GLN A 619 5.60 8.87 23.86
N THR A 620 5.01 10.03 23.56
CA THR A 620 4.22 10.79 24.56
C THR A 620 2.70 10.64 24.45
N GLN A 621 2.17 10.09 23.36
CA GLN A 621 0.73 10.06 23.07
C GLN A 621 0.06 8.82 23.69
N ILE A 622 -1.03 9.03 24.44
CA ILE A 622 -1.62 8.02 25.34
C ILE A 622 -3.15 7.90 25.29
N GLU A 623 -3.79 8.48 24.28
CA GLU A 623 -5.24 8.35 24.07
C GLU A 623 -5.69 6.91 23.75
N GLY A 624 -4.80 6.04 23.24
CA GLY A 624 -5.17 4.66 22.94
C GLY A 624 -4.03 3.72 22.53
N PRO A 625 -4.32 2.42 22.34
CA PRO A 625 -3.32 1.36 22.16
C PRO A 625 -2.59 1.40 20.82
N PHE A 626 -3.14 2.13 19.85
CA PHE A 626 -2.62 2.17 18.48
C PHE A 626 -1.71 3.36 18.22
N GLN A 627 -1.55 4.24 19.21
CA GLN A 627 -0.67 5.38 19.07
C GLN A 627 0.77 4.89 19.14
N GLY A 628 1.59 5.26 18.18
CA GLY A 628 2.97 4.80 18.20
C GLY A 628 3.72 4.96 16.90
N ILE A 629 4.96 4.52 16.97
CA ILE A 629 5.96 4.67 15.92
C ILE A 629 6.58 3.29 15.69
N MET A 630 6.77 2.93 14.43
CA MET A 630 7.68 1.83 14.09
C MET A 630 8.89 2.41 13.39
N TYR A 631 10.07 2.03 13.87
CA TYR A 631 11.34 2.47 13.31
C TYR A 631 11.67 1.64 12.07
N ASP A 632 12.41 2.25 11.14
CA ASP A 632 13.07 1.58 10.03
C ASP A 632 14.55 1.39 10.39
N TYR A 633 15.22 2.50 10.69
CA TYR A 633 16.65 2.52 10.93
C TYR A 633 17.06 3.71 11.81
N ILE A 634 18.02 3.49 12.70
CA ILE A 634 18.55 4.53 13.60
C ILE A 634 20.07 4.50 13.49
N ARG A 635 20.70 5.65 13.30
CA ARG A 635 22.16 5.76 13.14
C ARG A 635 22.72 6.99 13.83
N LEU A 636 23.77 6.82 14.62
CA LEU A 636 24.54 7.94 15.16
C LEU A 636 25.84 8.12 14.37
N GLU A 637 26.08 9.33 13.89
CA GLU A 637 27.26 9.70 13.11
C GLU A 637 28.16 10.63 13.93
N ALA A 638 29.46 10.37 13.86
CA ALA A 638 30.50 11.23 14.40
C ALA A 638 30.71 12.48 13.52
N PRO A 639 31.35 13.53 14.05
CA PRO A 639 31.75 14.68 13.25
C PRO A 639 32.73 14.28 12.11
N PRO A 640 32.71 14.99 10.96
CA PRO A 640 33.50 14.66 9.77
C PRO A 640 35.02 14.54 9.98
N SER A 641 35.57 15.12 11.05
CA SER A 641 37.02 15.20 11.33
C SER A 641 37.60 14.02 12.14
N SER A 642 36.84 12.96 12.40
CA SER A 642 37.36 11.76 13.10
C SER A 642 38.09 10.81 12.12
N PRO A 643 39.37 10.46 12.36
CA PRO A 643 40.23 9.73 11.41
C PRO A 643 39.94 8.22 11.29
N HIS A 644 38.72 7.77 11.59
CA HIS A 644 38.34 6.35 11.54
C HIS A 644 37.34 6.08 10.41
N CYS A 645 37.79 6.25 9.16
CA CYS A 645 37.17 5.63 8.01
C CYS A 645 38.24 4.80 7.32
N LEU A 646 38.28 3.50 7.67
CA LEU A 646 38.83 2.34 6.95
C LEU A 646 39.13 1.23 7.99
N SER A 647 38.08 0.58 8.49
CA SER A 647 38.06 -0.86 8.78
C SER A 647 36.81 -1.17 9.60
N LEU A 648 35.87 -1.90 9.03
CA LEU A 648 35.18 -3.01 9.68
C LEU A 648 34.71 -3.91 8.54
N ALA A 649 35.33 -5.09 8.46
CA ALA A 649 35.00 -6.17 7.54
C ALA A 649 33.81 -6.99 8.07
#